data_AF-A0A0G0JYK7-F1
#
_entry.id   AF-A0A0G0JYK7-F1
#
_cell.length_a   1.000
_cell.length_b   1.000
_cell.length_c   1.000
_cell.angle_alpha   90.00
_cell.angle_beta   90.00
_cell.angle_gamma   90.00
#
_symmetry.space_group_name_H-M   'P 1'
#
loop_
_entity.id
_entity.type
_entity.pdbx_description
1 polymer ?
#
loop_
_entity_poly.entity_id
_entity_poly.type
_entity_poly.pdbx_seq_one_letter_code
_entity_poly.pdbx_strand_id
1 'polypeptide(L)'
;MSYDFKAIEEKWRSYWKKNPYFKTKKNYSDKKYYCLDMFPYPSGAGLHVGHWKGYVFSDVYARMKWLQGYNVLHPMGWDAFGLPAENYAIKQGIHPAVCTKQNIDNFKVQLDKIGAIYDWDREVNTTDQDYYRWTQWIFLQMFKSGLAYEENMPINWCPNCLTGLANEEVVNGACDRCSTQTVQKPVRQWVLKITAYAEKLLSGLDKLEWPEKVKLMQANWIGKSEGLMFTAPVKDVNFKIQTFSAHFEAFCADTFVVIAPDHALLPKLIDGISNKDEILAACARMMMERKKLNGEEQEPEGVFTGRYIIDPVGNGELPIWIANFAVATYGTGIVKCSAHDERDFKFAKKYGIKLKVVLLPEDPELAQKVKNFEICYSDMINGILAEPTPFAGKKSGDVRQQVVEYCEKNGLATRKVAYKLRDWIFSRQRYWGEPIPLVHCAKCGVVAVPEDQLPVLLPEVEKYQPTGTGESPLAAIDFWVNTKCPSCNGPAKRETNTMPQWAGSCWYFLRYTSPKDDKYAFNPESIKYWMPVDLYVGGIEHAVLHLLYSRFYIKVLHDRGFLDFDEPFKKLFNQGMVCMKSSITGRVEKMSKSKGNVVTPDEIIDEMGTDTLRMYELFMGPPELDCEWQTDSIKGVRSFLNRMWAFLTNPENIVPAGQSVDEKSQRSFHLFLKKYQERINDFKVNTAVAAVMEYLNELTDNKYKLDRDMAERFLVAISIMAPHFSSELIEQLLGKQLEKCQWPEYDVNLAVQNECEIAIQINGKLRGSIVVAKGSKQEVVEPLAMGFIEKWLEGKEIVKTIYVADRLISFVIK
;
A
#
# COMPACT_ATOMS: atom_id res chain seq x y z
N MET A 1 7.08 -36.71 -27.10
CA MET A 1 8.41 -36.07 -27.02
C MET A 1 8.64 -35.57 -25.59
N SER A 2 9.88 -35.47 -25.10
CA SER A 2 10.17 -34.89 -23.77
C SER A 2 10.18 -33.35 -23.81
N TYR A 3 9.68 -32.70 -22.76
CA TYR A 3 9.70 -31.24 -22.62
C TYR A 3 11.09 -30.72 -22.23
N ASP A 4 11.91 -30.38 -23.22
CA ASP A 4 13.24 -29.77 -23.02
C ASP A 4 13.14 -28.25 -22.83
N PHE A 5 12.76 -27.86 -21.62
CA PHE A 5 12.58 -26.45 -21.26
C PHE A 5 13.84 -25.60 -21.45
N LYS A 6 15.05 -26.15 -21.28
CA LYS A 6 16.28 -25.36 -21.38
C LYS A 6 16.47 -24.88 -22.82
N ALA A 7 16.41 -25.81 -23.77
CA ALA A 7 16.51 -25.49 -25.19
C ALA A 7 15.37 -24.57 -25.65
N ILE A 8 14.14 -24.85 -25.21
CA ILE A 8 12.94 -24.07 -25.59
C ILE A 8 13.03 -22.63 -25.08
N GLU A 9 13.29 -22.44 -23.79
CA GLU A 9 13.33 -21.10 -23.20
C GLU A 9 14.51 -20.28 -23.75
N GLU A 10 15.68 -20.91 -23.98
CA GLU A 10 16.82 -20.24 -24.63
C GLU A 10 16.49 -19.80 -26.07
N LYS A 11 15.84 -20.67 -26.85
CA LYS A 11 15.37 -20.37 -28.19
C LYS A 11 14.45 -19.16 -28.19
N TRP A 12 13.40 -19.17 -27.37
CA TRP A 12 12.39 -18.09 -27.36
C TRP A 12 12.92 -16.78 -26.81
N ARG A 13 13.70 -16.78 -25.73
CA ARG A 13 14.35 -15.54 -25.24
C ARG A 13 15.28 -14.94 -26.30
N SER A 14 16.08 -15.78 -26.96
CA SER A 14 16.96 -15.33 -28.05
C SER A 14 16.19 -14.80 -29.25
N TYR A 15 15.09 -15.46 -29.61
CA TYR A 15 14.22 -15.06 -30.71
C TYR A 15 13.54 -13.72 -30.41
N TRP A 16 12.92 -13.55 -29.24
CA TRP A 16 12.22 -12.32 -28.84
C TRP A 16 13.15 -11.13 -28.65
N LYS A 17 14.39 -11.37 -28.22
CA LYS A 17 15.41 -10.32 -28.15
C LYS A 17 15.79 -9.78 -29.54
N LYS A 18 15.85 -10.67 -30.55
CA LYS A 18 16.15 -10.29 -31.95
C LYS A 18 14.92 -9.77 -32.70
N ASN A 19 13.75 -10.31 -32.37
CA ASN A 19 12.46 -10.00 -32.98
C ASN A 19 11.46 -9.61 -31.87
N PRO A 20 11.53 -8.37 -31.33
CA PRO A 20 10.58 -7.92 -30.34
C PRO A 20 9.16 -7.99 -30.89
N TYR A 21 8.35 -8.89 -30.34
CA TYR A 21 6.97 -9.14 -30.76
C TYR A 21 5.97 -8.24 -30.03
N PHE A 22 6.36 -7.73 -28.86
CA PHE A 22 5.63 -6.74 -28.10
C PHE A 22 6.28 -5.37 -28.25
N LYS A 23 5.46 -4.36 -28.55
CA LYS A 23 5.84 -2.96 -28.50
C LYS A 23 4.62 -2.09 -28.27
N THR A 24 4.69 -1.19 -27.30
CA THR A 24 3.66 -0.17 -27.11
C THR A 24 3.53 0.66 -28.39
N LYS A 25 2.33 0.70 -28.97
CA LYS A 25 2.11 1.47 -30.20
C LYS A 25 2.14 2.96 -29.86
N LYS A 26 2.71 3.76 -30.77
CA LYS A 26 2.69 5.23 -30.70
C LYS A 26 1.37 5.85 -31.18
N ASN A 27 0.39 5.02 -31.56
CA ASN A 27 -0.94 5.46 -31.94
C ASN A 27 -1.79 5.69 -30.68
N TYR A 28 -2.35 6.89 -30.54
CA TYR A 28 -3.21 7.31 -29.42
C TYR A 28 -4.71 7.21 -29.74
N SER A 29 -5.12 6.31 -30.65
CA SER A 29 -6.53 6.04 -30.96
C SER A 29 -7.00 4.62 -30.64
N ASP A 30 -6.08 3.67 -30.45
CA ASP A 30 -6.42 2.29 -30.07
C ASP A 30 -6.98 2.25 -28.63
N LYS A 31 -7.70 1.18 -28.28
CA LYS A 31 -8.06 0.96 -26.86
C LYS A 31 -6.79 0.72 -26.04
N LYS A 32 -6.54 1.57 -25.05
CA LYS A 32 -5.33 1.51 -24.21
C LYS A 32 -5.50 0.59 -23.00
N TYR A 33 -4.39 0.02 -22.53
CA TYR A 33 -4.30 -0.58 -21.20
C TYR A 33 -2.93 -0.30 -20.59
N TYR A 34 -2.90 0.45 -19.50
CA TYR A 34 -1.68 0.75 -18.76
C TYR A 34 -1.58 -0.18 -17.55
N CYS A 35 -0.75 -1.22 -17.67
CA CYS A 35 -0.38 -2.13 -16.59
C CYS A 35 0.96 -1.69 -16.00
N LEU A 36 1.03 -1.49 -14.69
CA LEU A 36 2.22 -0.95 -14.07
C LEU A 36 2.60 -1.69 -12.79
N ASP A 37 3.88 -2.02 -12.70
CA ASP A 37 4.52 -2.52 -11.50
C ASP A 37 5.03 -1.37 -10.61
N MET A 38 5.04 -1.60 -9.30
CA MET A 38 5.99 -0.91 -8.43
C MET A 38 7.41 -1.32 -8.87
N PHE A 39 8.11 -0.39 -9.52
CA PHE A 39 9.47 -0.61 -10.00
C PHE A 39 10.46 -0.91 -8.86
N PRO A 40 11.49 -1.74 -9.08
CA PRO A 40 12.38 -2.18 -8.01
C PRO A 40 13.36 -1.10 -7.57
N TYR A 41 13.75 -1.17 -6.30
CA TYR A 41 15.00 -0.57 -5.82
C TYR A 41 16.17 -1.43 -6.30
N PRO A 42 17.14 -0.91 -7.08
CA PRO A 42 18.34 -1.64 -7.49
C PRO A 42 19.34 -1.70 -6.32
N SER A 43 18.90 -2.29 -5.21
CA SER A 43 19.65 -2.43 -3.96
C SER A 43 19.99 -3.90 -3.70
N GLY A 44 21.24 -4.18 -3.30
CA GLY A 44 21.73 -5.53 -3.01
C GLY A 44 22.02 -6.39 -4.25
N ALA A 45 22.25 -7.69 -4.05
CA ALA A 45 22.81 -8.58 -5.08
C ALA A 45 21.88 -8.96 -6.26
N GLY A 46 20.55 -8.83 -6.14
CA GLY A 46 19.60 -9.17 -7.21
C GLY A 46 18.14 -9.21 -6.75
N LEU A 47 17.23 -9.60 -7.64
CA LEU A 47 15.84 -9.93 -7.37
C LEU A 47 15.70 -11.23 -6.57
N HIS A 48 14.51 -11.42 -6.01
CA HIS A 48 14.11 -12.62 -5.30
C HIS A 48 12.69 -13.02 -5.72
N VAL A 49 12.26 -14.24 -5.38
CA VAL A 49 10.93 -14.76 -5.76
C VAL A 49 9.76 -13.87 -5.31
N GLY A 50 9.89 -13.17 -4.17
CA GLY A 50 8.89 -12.15 -3.78
C GLY A 50 8.70 -10.99 -4.78
N HIS A 51 9.73 -10.61 -5.56
CA HIS A 51 9.58 -9.63 -6.64
C HIS A 51 8.90 -10.25 -7.85
N TRP A 52 9.31 -11.47 -8.21
CA TRP A 52 8.75 -12.22 -9.33
C TRP A 52 7.24 -12.43 -9.19
N LYS A 53 6.74 -12.78 -8.00
CA LYS A 53 5.30 -12.93 -7.73
C LYS A 53 4.47 -11.74 -8.24
N GLY A 54 4.93 -10.51 -8.00
CA GLY A 54 4.25 -9.30 -8.48
C GLY A 54 4.39 -9.09 -9.99
N TYR A 55 5.59 -9.26 -10.52
CA TYR A 55 5.92 -9.01 -11.94
C TYR A 55 5.33 -10.06 -12.90
N VAL A 56 5.29 -11.33 -12.48
CA VAL A 56 4.59 -12.40 -13.21
C VAL A 56 3.09 -12.12 -13.21
N PHE A 57 2.56 -11.65 -12.09
CA PHE A 57 1.14 -11.30 -11.99
C PHE A 57 0.75 -10.15 -12.92
N SER A 58 1.49 -9.04 -12.94
CA SER A 58 1.21 -7.93 -13.86
C SER A 58 1.36 -8.33 -15.33
N ASP A 59 2.36 -9.16 -15.65
CA ASP A 59 2.60 -9.69 -16.99
C ASP A 59 1.44 -10.58 -17.48
N VAL A 60 0.80 -11.36 -16.59
CA VAL A 60 -0.43 -12.12 -16.93
C VAL A 60 -1.50 -11.20 -17.53
N TYR A 61 -1.78 -10.07 -16.87
CA TYR A 61 -2.82 -9.14 -17.35
C TYR A 61 -2.36 -8.30 -18.53
N ALA A 62 -1.09 -7.86 -18.54
CA ALA A 62 -0.53 -7.15 -19.68
C ALA A 62 -0.62 -8.01 -20.95
N ARG A 63 -0.21 -9.28 -20.87
CA ARG A 63 -0.23 -10.20 -22.01
C ARG A 63 -1.63 -10.59 -22.44
N MET A 64 -2.53 -10.82 -21.48
CA MET A 64 -3.95 -11.03 -21.78
C MET A 64 -4.53 -9.84 -22.55
N LYS A 65 -4.27 -8.61 -22.10
CA LYS A 65 -4.78 -7.39 -22.76
C LYS A 65 -4.16 -7.18 -24.14
N TRP A 66 -2.88 -7.50 -24.29
CA TRP A 66 -2.21 -7.47 -25.59
C TRP A 66 -2.84 -8.47 -26.57
N LEU A 67 -3.09 -9.72 -26.14
CA LEU A 67 -3.79 -10.74 -26.94
C LEU A 67 -5.25 -10.38 -27.23
N GLN A 68 -5.90 -9.57 -26.39
CA GLN A 68 -7.23 -8.99 -26.62
C GLN A 68 -7.20 -7.79 -27.61
N GLY A 69 -6.03 -7.42 -28.13
CA GLY A 69 -5.86 -6.36 -29.12
C GLY A 69 -5.72 -4.95 -28.55
N TYR A 70 -5.55 -4.79 -27.23
CA TYR A 70 -5.28 -3.48 -26.62
C TYR A 70 -3.89 -2.98 -27.01
N ASN A 71 -3.75 -1.65 -27.12
CA ASN A 71 -2.45 -1.01 -27.05
C ASN A 71 -2.01 -0.99 -25.57
N VAL A 72 -1.12 -1.90 -25.20
CA VAL A 72 -0.66 -2.07 -23.81
C VAL A 72 0.59 -1.24 -23.59
N LEU A 73 0.61 -0.48 -22.50
CA LEU A 73 1.82 0.09 -21.90
C LEU A 73 2.15 -0.74 -20.66
N HIS A 74 3.24 -1.51 -20.71
CA HIS A 74 3.78 -2.25 -19.58
C HIS A 74 5.27 -1.90 -19.42
N PRO A 75 5.59 -0.79 -18.72
CA PRO A 75 6.95 -0.29 -18.63
C PRO A 75 7.67 -0.85 -17.39
N MET A 76 8.98 -0.68 -17.37
CA MET A 76 9.81 -0.97 -16.21
C MET A 76 10.90 0.08 -16.04
N GLY A 77 11.47 0.21 -14.85
CA GLY A 77 12.52 1.17 -14.53
C GLY A 77 13.09 0.94 -13.15
N TRP A 78 13.73 1.96 -12.58
CA TRP A 78 14.56 1.80 -11.40
C TRP A 78 14.37 2.95 -10.41
N ASP A 79 14.00 2.63 -9.17
CA ASP A 79 14.04 3.59 -8.07
C ASP A 79 15.43 3.60 -7.42
N ALA A 80 16.35 4.31 -8.06
CA ALA A 80 17.78 4.17 -7.86
C ALA A 80 18.41 5.17 -6.89
N PHE A 81 17.74 6.30 -6.61
CA PHE A 81 18.19 7.23 -5.57
C PHE A 81 17.84 6.75 -4.17
N GLY A 82 18.50 7.34 -3.18
CA GLY A 82 18.17 7.19 -1.76
C GLY A 82 18.97 6.15 -1.00
N LEU A 83 18.52 5.96 0.24
CA LEU A 83 19.26 5.26 1.29
C LEU A 83 19.56 3.79 1.00
N PRO A 84 18.66 2.98 0.39
CA PRO A 84 18.95 1.58 0.08
C PRO A 84 20.17 1.40 -0.84
N ALA A 85 20.24 2.16 -1.93
CA ALA A 85 21.34 2.12 -2.89
C ALA A 85 22.64 2.65 -2.26
N GLU A 86 22.57 3.79 -1.57
CA GLU A 86 23.75 4.42 -0.97
C GLU A 86 24.37 3.56 0.14
N ASN A 87 23.56 3.01 1.04
CA ASN A 87 24.07 2.16 2.13
C ASN A 87 24.71 0.87 1.59
N TYR A 88 24.16 0.31 0.51
CA TYR A 88 24.77 -0.83 -0.14
C TYR A 88 26.11 -0.48 -0.79
N ALA A 89 26.19 0.66 -1.48
CA ALA A 89 27.44 1.16 -2.06
C ALA A 89 28.52 1.41 -1.00
N ILE A 90 28.16 2.02 0.14
CA ILE A 90 29.06 2.21 1.30
C ILE A 90 29.57 0.87 1.80
N LYS A 91 28.70 -0.14 1.96
CA LYS A 91 29.09 -1.48 2.42
C LYS A 91 30.06 -2.17 1.46
N GLN A 92 29.91 -1.93 0.15
CA GLN A 92 30.78 -2.47 -0.89
C GLN A 92 32.06 -1.65 -1.11
N GLY A 93 32.18 -0.47 -0.51
CA GLY A 93 33.33 0.42 -0.70
C GLY A 93 33.44 1.01 -2.11
N ILE A 94 32.33 1.15 -2.84
CA ILE A 94 32.29 1.67 -4.22
C ILE A 94 31.39 2.91 -4.33
N HIS A 95 31.57 3.73 -5.37
CA HIS A 95 30.72 4.91 -5.59
C HIS A 95 29.27 4.49 -5.92
N PRO A 96 28.24 5.16 -5.38
CA PRO A 96 26.85 4.75 -5.54
C PRO A 96 26.38 4.75 -6.99
N ALA A 97 26.88 5.65 -7.84
CA ALA A 97 26.58 5.62 -9.29
C ALA A 97 27.04 4.32 -9.96
N VAL A 98 28.25 3.86 -9.64
CA VAL A 98 28.84 2.62 -10.19
C VAL A 98 28.07 1.41 -9.66
N CYS A 99 27.82 1.38 -8.35
CA CYS A 99 27.07 0.31 -7.70
C CYS A 99 25.66 0.17 -8.27
N THR A 100 24.96 1.29 -8.39
CA THR A 100 23.59 1.36 -8.94
C THR A 100 23.56 0.82 -10.36
N LYS A 101 24.49 1.25 -11.22
CA LYS A 101 24.58 0.76 -12.60
C LYS A 101 24.78 -0.76 -12.65
N GLN A 102 25.72 -1.30 -11.87
CA GLN A 102 25.98 -2.74 -11.81
C GLN A 102 24.76 -3.52 -11.34
N ASN A 103 24.05 -3.02 -10.32
CA ASN A 103 22.82 -3.65 -9.84
C ASN A 103 21.71 -3.62 -10.89
N ILE A 104 21.50 -2.47 -11.57
CA ILE A 104 20.52 -2.35 -12.66
C ILE A 104 20.83 -3.36 -13.78
N ASP A 105 22.09 -3.46 -14.20
CA ASP A 105 22.50 -4.40 -15.26
C ASP A 105 22.17 -5.85 -14.85
N ASN A 106 22.41 -6.25 -13.60
CA ASN A 106 22.03 -7.57 -13.09
C ASN A 106 20.51 -7.77 -13.00
N PHE A 107 19.78 -6.79 -12.48
CA PHE A 107 18.33 -6.87 -12.36
C PHE A 107 17.66 -6.99 -13.74
N LYS A 108 18.18 -6.32 -14.77
CA LYS A 108 17.71 -6.49 -16.15
C LYS A 108 17.83 -7.92 -16.63
N VAL A 109 18.97 -8.57 -16.38
CA VAL A 109 19.17 -9.99 -16.73
C VAL A 109 18.14 -10.86 -16.01
N GLN A 110 17.90 -10.62 -14.72
CA GLN A 110 16.93 -11.39 -13.94
C GLN A 110 15.47 -11.11 -14.34
N LEU A 111 15.13 -9.90 -14.77
CA LEU A 111 13.81 -9.57 -15.31
C LEU A 111 13.59 -10.15 -16.70
N ASP A 112 14.62 -10.18 -17.55
CA ASP A 112 14.56 -10.81 -18.88
C ASP A 112 14.23 -12.31 -18.75
N LYS A 113 14.75 -12.97 -17.70
CA LYS A 113 14.40 -14.35 -17.39
C LYS A 113 12.93 -14.56 -17.05
N ILE A 114 12.16 -13.55 -16.65
CA ILE A 114 10.69 -13.69 -16.45
C ILE A 114 9.99 -13.96 -17.79
N GLY A 115 10.55 -13.49 -18.91
CA GLY A 115 9.88 -13.50 -20.21
C GLY A 115 8.67 -12.56 -20.29
N ALA A 116 8.60 -11.55 -19.42
CA ALA A 116 7.53 -10.57 -19.39
C ALA A 116 7.58 -9.61 -20.60
N ILE A 117 6.44 -9.08 -21.01
CA ILE A 117 6.32 -8.13 -22.13
C ILE A 117 6.56 -6.68 -21.71
N TYR A 118 7.76 -6.37 -21.22
CA TYR A 118 8.13 -4.99 -20.90
C TYR A 118 8.45 -4.15 -22.13
N ASP A 119 8.01 -2.89 -22.13
CA ASP A 119 8.45 -1.87 -23.08
C ASP A 119 9.73 -1.18 -22.61
N TRP A 120 10.87 -1.80 -22.90
CA TRP A 120 12.19 -1.27 -22.56
C TRP A 120 12.55 0.02 -23.30
N ASP A 121 11.86 0.40 -24.38
CA ASP A 121 12.06 1.72 -25.00
C ASP A 121 11.61 2.86 -24.09
N ARG A 122 10.82 2.53 -23.06
CA ARG A 122 10.28 3.45 -22.06
C ARG A 122 10.95 3.33 -20.70
N GLU A 123 12.09 2.66 -20.62
CA GLU A 123 12.85 2.57 -19.37
C GLU A 123 13.13 3.96 -18.77
N VAL A 124 12.99 4.07 -17.44
CA VAL A 124 13.42 5.24 -16.67
C VAL A 124 14.28 4.82 -15.49
N ASN A 125 15.21 5.67 -15.12
CA ASN A 125 16.01 5.53 -13.92
C ASN A 125 15.94 6.85 -13.15
N THR A 126 15.57 6.81 -11.86
CA THR A 126 15.42 8.04 -11.07
C THR A 126 16.74 8.80 -10.89
N THR A 127 17.90 8.15 -11.08
CA THR A 127 19.21 8.81 -11.04
C THR A 127 19.62 9.52 -12.33
N ASP A 128 18.88 9.34 -13.42
CA ASP A 128 19.22 9.97 -14.70
C ASP A 128 18.91 11.46 -14.67
N GLN A 129 19.84 12.30 -15.16
CA GLN A 129 19.69 13.76 -15.19
C GLN A 129 18.43 14.22 -15.95
N ASP A 130 18.07 13.49 -17.01
CA ASP A 130 16.88 13.76 -17.82
C ASP A 130 15.58 13.37 -17.11
N TYR A 131 15.67 12.57 -16.05
CA TYR A 131 14.57 12.27 -15.15
C TYR A 131 14.48 13.28 -14.00
N TYR A 132 15.54 13.39 -13.18
CA TYR A 132 15.44 14.16 -11.95
C TYR A 132 15.43 15.68 -12.16
N ARG A 133 15.79 16.19 -13.35
CA ARG A 133 15.49 17.59 -13.72
C ARG A 133 14.01 17.92 -13.58
N TRP A 134 13.14 16.95 -13.88
CA TRP A 134 11.69 17.11 -13.79
C TRP A 134 11.20 16.87 -12.36
N THR A 135 11.84 16.00 -11.59
CA THR A 135 11.61 15.91 -10.14
C THR A 135 11.92 17.27 -9.46
N GLN A 136 13.04 17.91 -9.82
CA GLN A 136 13.39 19.26 -9.36
C GLN A 136 12.36 20.30 -9.80
N TRP A 137 11.90 20.23 -11.05
CA TRP A 137 10.85 21.10 -11.55
C TRP A 137 9.53 20.94 -10.75
N ILE A 138 9.10 19.72 -10.45
CA ILE A 138 7.91 19.44 -9.61
C ILE A 138 8.10 20.03 -8.21
N PHE A 139 9.28 19.87 -7.61
CA PHE A 139 9.57 20.49 -6.32
C PHE A 139 9.45 22.03 -6.39
N LEU A 140 9.97 22.67 -7.45
CA LEU A 140 9.80 24.11 -7.65
C LEU A 140 8.33 24.50 -7.79
N GLN A 141 7.49 23.68 -8.42
CA GLN A 141 6.06 23.92 -8.48
C GLN A 141 5.41 23.90 -7.09
N MET A 142 5.83 22.99 -6.20
CA MET A 142 5.38 22.95 -4.81
C MET A 142 5.88 24.15 -4.01
N PHE A 143 7.16 24.52 -4.15
CA PHE A 143 7.76 25.69 -3.50
C PHE A 143 7.06 26.99 -3.89
N LYS A 144 6.86 27.22 -5.19
CA LYS A 144 6.15 28.39 -5.72
C LYS A 144 4.68 28.47 -5.25
N SER A 145 4.09 27.35 -4.85
CA SER A 145 2.73 27.27 -4.31
C SER A 145 2.67 27.41 -2.79
N GLY A 146 3.81 27.63 -2.11
CA GLY A 146 3.87 27.65 -0.65
C GLY A 146 3.65 26.29 0.02
N LEU A 147 3.78 25.19 -0.74
CA LEU A 147 3.64 23.82 -0.24
C LEU A 147 4.97 23.24 0.23
N ALA A 148 6.10 23.73 -0.26
CA ALA A 148 7.42 23.39 0.28
C ALA A 148 7.93 24.55 1.12
N TYR A 149 8.27 24.30 2.37
CA TYR A 149 8.77 25.32 3.30
C TYR A 149 9.91 24.78 4.17
N GLU A 150 10.73 25.70 4.67
CA GLU A 150 11.86 25.37 5.55
C GLU A 150 11.44 25.49 7.03
N GLU A 151 11.84 24.52 7.85
CA GLU A 151 11.60 24.53 9.30
C GLU A 151 12.79 23.92 10.05
N ASN A 152 13.15 24.50 11.20
CA ASN A 152 14.04 23.87 12.16
C ASN A 152 13.21 23.07 13.15
N MET A 153 13.23 21.75 13.02
CA MET A 153 12.38 20.88 13.84
C MET A 153 13.15 19.66 14.35
N PRO A 154 12.76 19.09 15.51
CA PRO A 154 13.22 17.78 15.90
C PRO A 154 12.72 16.76 14.87
N ILE A 155 13.66 16.04 14.27
CA ILE A 155 13.38 14.94 13.36
C ILE A 155 13.75 13.60 13.99
N ASN A 156 13.11 12.55 13.50
CA ASN A 156 13.58 11.19 13.72
C ASN A 156 14.95 11.03 13.05
N TRP A 157 15.99 10.77 13.82
CA TRP A 157 17.36 10.57 13.34
C TRP A 157 17.77 9.14 13.61
N CYS A 158 18.25 8.44 12.58
CA CYS A 158 18.84 7.13 12.76
C CYS A 158 20.35 7.28 13.05
N PRO A 159 20.84 6.87 14.23
CA PRO A 159 22.27 6.99 14.55
C PRO A 159 23.14 6.01 13.76
N ASN A 160 22.58 4.91 13.26
CA ASN A 160 23.30 3.95 12.42
C ASN A 160 23.35 4.39 10.95
N CYS A 161 22.23 4.87 10.41
CA CYS A 161 22.19 5.41 9.04
C CYS A 161 22.67 6.86 8.95
N LEU A 162 22.94 7.55 10.06
CA LEU A 162 23.39 8.94 10.09
C LEU A 162 22.52 9.87 9.22
N THR A 163 21.20 9.77 9.36
CA THR A 163 20.25 10.52 8.51
C THR A 163 18.90 10.73 9.19
N GLY A 164 18.17 11.75 8.72
CA GLY A 164 16.78 11.99 9.09
C GLY A 164 15.80 11.04 8.40
N LEU A 165 14.73 10.72 9.11
CA LEU A 165 13.64 9.84 8.69
C LEU A 165 12.29 10.58 8.79
N ALA A 166 11.41 10.36 7.82
CA ALA A 166 10.00 10.75 7.93
C ALA A 166 9.28 9.93 9.01
N ASN A 167 8.10 10.36 9.44
CA ASN A 167 7.33 9.64 10.47
C ASN A 167 6.95 8.23 9.99
N GLU A 168 6.64 8.11 8.71
CA GLU A 168 6.29 6.87 8.02
C GLU A 168 7.48 5.90 7.89
N GLU A 169 8.73 6.39 8.04
CA GLU A 169 9.97 5.58 8.02
C GLU A 169 10.39 5.11 9.43
N VAL A 170 9.56 5.40 10.45
CA VAL A 170 9.78 4.97 11.84
C VAL A 170 8.72 3.96 12.25
N VAL A 171 9.14 2.70 12.40
CA VAL A 171 8.28 1.59 12.80
C VAL A 171 8.64 1.19 14.22
N ASN A 172 7.69 1.30 15.16
CA ASN A 172 7.90 1.01 16.59
C ASN A 172 9.11 1.75 17.18
N GLY A 173 9.28 3.04 16.83
CA GLY A 173 10.38 3.89 17.29
C GLY A 173 11.74 3.62 16.64
N ALA A 174 11.84 2.60 15.79
CA ALA A 174 13.06 2.20 15.09
C ALA A 174 13.02 2.55 13.61
N CYS A 175 14.20 2.69 13.01
CA CYS A 175 14.38 2.83 11.57
C CYS A 175 13.79 1.62 10.83
N ASP A 176 12.90 1.85 9.85
CA ASP A 176 12.27 0.82 9.02
C ASP A 176 13.26 -0.11 8.29
N ARG A 177 14.48 0.37 8.04
CA ARG A 177 15.52 -0.35 7.27
C ARG A 177 16.47 -1.15 8.14
N CYS A 178 17.05 -0.53 9.18
CA CYS A 178 18.11 -1.14 9.99
C CYS A 178 17.68 -1.49 11.40
N SER A 179 16.43 -1.23 11.77
CA SER A 179 15.84 -1.52 13.08
C SER A 179 16.53 -0.85 14.27
N THR A 180 17.45 0.09 14.03
CA THR A 180 18.10 0.87 15.08
C THR A 180 17.11 1.88 15.66
N GLN A 181 17.06 1.98 16.99
CA GLN A 181 16.25 2.97 17.70
C GLN A 181 16.60 4.38 17.24
N THR A 182 15.56 5.15 16.90
CA THR A 182 15.73 6.52 16.45
C THR A 182 15.92 7.47 17.64
N VAL A 183 16.63 8.57 17.41
CA VAL A 183 16.77 9.67 18.37
C VAL A 183 16.18 10.93 17.77
N GLN A 184 15.69 11.84 18.61
CA GLN A 184 15.24 13.16 18.13
C GLN A 184 16.45 14.08 18.00
N LYS A 185 16.65 14.65 16.81
CA LYS A 185 17.71 15.62 16.54
C LYS A 185 17.12 16.88 15.91
N PRO A 186 17.32 18.09 16.47
CA PRO A 186 16.95 19.33 15.80
C PRO A 186 17.81 19.51 14.55
N VAL A 187 17.17 19.55 13.39
CA VAL A 187 17.85 19.73 12.10
C VAL A 187 16.98 20.61 11.20
N ARG A 188 17.63 21.44 10.37
CA ARG A 188 16.96 22.21 9.31
C ARG A 188 16.42 21.28 8.23
N GLN A 189 15.12 21.35 7.95
CA GLN A 189 14.46 20.51 6.96
C GLN A 189 13.63 21.33 5.98
N TRP A 190 13.52 20.80 4.77
CA TRP A 190 12.43 21.06 3.85
C TRP A 190 11.27 20.13 4.17
N VAL A 191 10.09 20.70 4.30
CA VAL A 191 8.85 20.01 4.64
C VAL A 191 7.81 20.27 3.55
N LEU A 192 7.07 19.23 3.16
CA LEU A 192 5.94 19.36 2.23
C LEU A 192 4.61 19.39 2.98
N LYS A 193 3.80 20.41 2.71
CA LYS A 193 2.52 20.70 3.34
C LYS A 193 1.38 19.78 2.86
N ILE A 194 1.58 18.47 2.98
CA ILE A 194 0.59 17.45 2.58
C ILE A 194 -0.71 17.57 3.37
N THR A 195 -0.69 18.13 4.58
CA THR A 195 -1.91 18.35 5.38
C THR A 195 -2.88 19.33 4.72
N ALA A 196 -2.41 20.24 3.86
CA ALA A 196 -3.28 21.10 3.06
C ALA A 196 -4.16 20.31 2.08
N TYR A 197 -3.82 19.05 1.80
CA TYR A 197 -4.55 18.14 0.93
C TYR A 197 -5.25 17.01 1.70
N ALA A 198 -5.25 17.01 3.04
CA ALA A 198 -5.78 15.92 3.85
C ALA A 198 -7.24 15.55 3.49
N GLU A 199 -8.12 16.53 3.32
CA GLU A 199 -9.52 16.28 2.95
C GLU A 199 -9.66 15.72 1.52
N LYS A 200 -8.88 16.24 0.56
CA LYS A 200 -8.87 15.75 -0.83
C LYS A 200 -8.31 14.33 -0.91
N LEU A 201 -7.30 14.03 -0.10
CA LEU A 201 -6.73 12.68 0.02
C LEU A 201 -7.72 11.71 0.68
N LEU A 202 -8.51 12.16 1.66
CA LEU A 202 -9.50 11.30 2.29
C LEU A 202 -10.68 11.01 1.35
N SER A 203 -11.33 12.07 0.85
CA SER A 203 -12.49 11.96 -0.07
C SER A 203 -12.14 11.30 -1.40
N GLY A 204 -10.90 11.42 -1.87
CA GLY A 204 -10.44 10.75 -3.09
C GLY A 204 -10.49 9.22 -3.02
N LEU A 205 -10.47 8.63 -1.81
CA LEU A 205 -10.53 7.17 -1.63
C LEU A 205 -11.82 6.55 -2.18
N ASP A 206 -12.92 7.31 -2.16
CA ASP A 206 -14.24 6.85 -2.63
C ASP A 206 -14.28 6.64 -4.15
N LYS A 207 -13.35 7.26 -4.90
CA LYS A 207 -13.25 7.15 -6.36
C LYS A 207 -12.42 5.93 -6.82
N LEU A 208 -11.77 5.22 -5.90
CA LEU A 208 -10.73 4.24 -6.21
C LEU A 208 -11.25 2.80 -6.15
N GLU A 209 -10.94 2.00 -7.17
CA GLU A 209 -11.16 0.54 -7.17
C GLU A 209 -10.01 -0.17 -6.42
N TRP A 210 -9.76 0.22 -5.18
CA TRP A 210 -8.67 -0.29 -4.34
C TRP A 210 -9.20 -1.22 -3.25
N PRO A 211 -8.35 -2.14 -2.72
CA PRO A 211 -8.74 -2.97 -1.59
C PRO A 211 -9.16 -2.13 -0.38
N GLU A 212 -10.29 -2.47 0.24
CA GLU A 212 -10.84 -1.74 1.38
C GLU A 212 -9.86 -1.66 2.56
N LYS A 213 -9.02 -2.69 2.74
CA LYS A 213 -7.93 -2.69 3.72
C LYS A 213 -6.96 -1.52 3.49
N VAL A 214 -6.57 -1.22 2.25
CA VAL A 214 -5.65 -0.12 1.93
C VAL A 214 -6.33 1.24 2.10
N LYS A 215 -7.59 1.38 1.67
CA LYS A 215 -8.37 2.60 1.90
C LYS A 215 -8.48 2.90 3.39
N LEU A 216 -8.81 1.89 4.20
CA LEU A 216 -8.91 2.01 5.65
C LEU A 216 -7.55 2.36 6.29
N MET A 217 -6.44 1.77 5.83
CA MET A 217 -5.10 2.14 6.29
C MET A 217 -4.80 3.62 6.01
N GLN A 218 -5.09 4.12 4.81
CA GLN A 218 -4.91 5.55 4.50
C GLN A 218 -5.87 6.44 5.29
N ALA A 219 -7.15 6.08 5.41
CA ALA A 219 -8.13 6.85 6.17
C ALA A 219 -7.75 6.96 7.66
N ASN A 220 -7.27 5.87 8.25
CA ASN A 220 -6.78 5.84 9.63
C ASN A 220 -5.49 6.64 9.81
N TRP A 221 -4.58 6.60 8.82
CA TRP A 221 -3.35 7.39 8.83
C TRP A 221 -3.63 8.89 8.72
N ILE A 222 -4.53 9.28 7.80
CA ILE A 222 -5.00 10.66 7.67
C ILE A 222 -5.70 11.09 8.97
N GLY A 223 -6.55 10.22 9.51
CA GLY A 223 -7.13 10.33 10.84
C GLY A 223 -7.92 11.63 11.05
N LYS A 224 -8.91 11.88 10.19
CA LYS A 224 -9.83 13.02 10.34
C LYS A 224 -10.63 12.88 11.63
N SER A 225 -10.70 13.96 12.39
CA SER A 225 -11.52 14.10 13.59
C SER A 225 -12.29 15.41 13.53
N GLU A 226 -13.61 15.34 13.65
CA GLU A 226 -14.48 16.52 13.74
C GLU A 226 -14.85 16.76 15.20
N GLY A 227 -14.58 17.96 15.69
CA GLY A 227 -14.70 18.27 17.11
C GLY A 227 -15.00 19.74 17.39
N LEU A 228 -14.89 20.09 18.66
CA LEU A 228 -15.05 21.45 19.16
C LEU A 228 -13.71 22.01 19.65
N MET A 229 -13.48 23.28 19.34
CA MET A 229 -12.35 24.07 19.84
C MET A 229 -12.86 25.03 20.91
N PHE A 230 -12.39 24.86 22.15
CA PHE A 230 -12.71 25.75 23.27
C PHE A 230 -11.57 26.74 23.47
N THR A 231 -11.89 28.00 23.72
CA THR A 231 -10.89 29.04 23.99
C THR A 231 -11.11 29.59 25.39
N ALA A 232 -10.13 29.43 26.27
CA ALA A 232 -10.23 29.81 27.68
C ALA A 232 -9.09 30.76 28.08
N PRO A 233 -9.35 31.85 28.83
CA PRO A 233 -8.29 32.64 29.44
C PRO A 233 -7.58 31.83 30.53
N VAL A 234 -6.26 32.02 30.63
CA VAL A 234 -5.49 31.50 31.75
C VAL A 234 -5.59 32.49 32.90
N LYS A 235 -5.93 32.00 34.09
CA LYS A 235 -6.09 32.82 35.29
C LYS A 235 -4.78 33.53 35.63
N ASP A 236 -4.88 34.79 36.08
CA ASP A 236 -3.78 35.64 36.53
C ASP A 236 -2.72 36.01 35.47
N VAL A 237 -2.97 35.74 34.18
CA VAL A 237 -2.08 36.12 33.07
C VAL A 237 -2.88 36.57 31.84
N ASN A 238 -2.31 37.49 31.07
CA ASN A 238 -3.00 38.07 29.91
C ASN A 238 -2.78 37.25 28.61
N PHE A 239 -3.22 35.99 28.60
CA PHE A 239 -3.36 35.21 27.37
C PHE A 239 -4.40 34.10 27.49
N LYS A 240 -4.81 33.54 26.34
CA LYS A 240 -5.78 32.45 26.25
C LYS A 240 -5.12 31.19 25.70
N ILE A 241 -5.63 30.03 26.08
CA ILE A 241 -5.28 28.74 25.47
C ILE A 241 -6.47 28.17 24.71
N GLN A 242 -6.18 27.37 23.69
CA GLN A 242 -7.17 26.67 22.89
C GLN A 242 -7.06 25.17 23.13
N THR A 243 -8.18 24.51 23.37
CA THR A 243 -8.26 23.06 23.56
C THR A 243 -9.18 22.46 22.51
N PHE A 244 -8.79 21.30 21.98
CA PHE A 244 -9.58 20.56 21.02
C PHE A 244 -10.12 19.27 21.64
N SER A 245 -11.41 18.99 21.43
CA SER A 245 -12.00 17.69 21.76
C SER A 245 -12.81 17.13 20.59
N ALA A 246 -12.50 15.90 20.19
CA ALA A 246 -13.30 15.11 19.26
C ALA A 246 -14.44 14.35 19.98
N HIS A 247 -14.39 14.24 21.30
CA HIS A 247 -15.40 13.60 22.16
C HIS A 247 -15.95 14.67 23.11
N PHE A 248 -16.77 15.55 22.56
CA PHE A 248 -17.20 16.78 23.22
C PHE A 248 -18.62 16.71 23.75
N GLU A 249 -19.36 15.62 23.53
CA GLU A 249 -20.77 15.49 23.94
C GLU A 249 -20.94 15.70 25.44
N ALA A 250 -20.00 15.15 26.21
CA ALA A 250 -19.93 15.25 27.66
C ALA A 250 -19.05 16.43 28.13
N PHE A 251 -18.90 17.52 27.36
CA PHE A 251 -18.03 18.66 27.69
C PHE A 251 -18.28 19.31 29.07
N CYS A 252 -19.48 19.13 29.65
CA CYS A 252 -19.78 19.56 31.01
C CYS A 252 -19.08 18.71 32.10
N ALA A 253 -18.48 17.57 31.77
CA ALA A 253 -17.71 16.73 32.71
C ALA A 253 -16.23 17.12 32.83
N ASP A 254 -15.76 18.08 32.04
CA ASP A 254 -14.36 18.48 32.08
C ASP A 254 -13.98 19.09 33.44
N THR A 255 -12.93 18.58 34.06
CA THR A 255 -12.48 19.02 35.40
C THR A 255 -11.03 19.47 35.47
N PHE A 256 -10.24 19.26 34.42
CA PHE A 256 -8.87 19.73 34.31
C PHE A 256 -8.44 19.85 32.84
N VAL A 257 -7.28 20.46 32.61
CA VAL A 257 -6.67 20.58 31.28
C VAL A 257 -5.29 19.98 31.31
N VAL A 258 -4.91 19.24 30.27
CA VAL A 258 -3.52 18.81 30.06
C VAL A 258 -2.86 19.54 28.89
N ILE A 259 -1.58 19.87 29.04
CA ILE A 259 -0.71 20.43 27.99
C ILE A 259 0.47 19.49 27.77
N ALA A 260 0.89 19.33 26.51
CA ALA A 260 2.07 18.54 26.17
C ALA A 260 3.35 19.12 26.79
N PRO A 261 4.30 18.29 27.23
CA PRO A 261 5.53 18.75 27.89
C PRO A 261 6.43 19.59 26.96
N ASP A 262 6.29 19.42 25.65
CA ASP A 262 7.05 20.10 24.59
C ASP A 262 6.24 21.21 23.90
N HIS A 263 5.12 21.63 24.49
CA HIS A 263 4.24 22.62 23.89
C HIS A 263 4.83 24.03 23.88
N ALA A 264 4.71 24.75 22.75
CA ALA A 264 5.31 26.08 22.56
C ALA A 264 4.82 27.16 23.55
N LEU A 265 3.58 27.03 24.06
CA LEU A 265 3.05 27.93 25.09
C LEU A 265 3.57 27.64 26.50
N LEU A 266 4.20 26.49 26.74
CA LEU A 266 4.59 26.06 28.07
C LEU A 266 5.55 27.07 28.76
N PRO A 267 6.61 27.59 28.11
CA PRO A 267 7.50 28.58 28.74
C PRO A 267 6.77 29.84 29.20
N LYS A 268 5.76 30.28 28.46
CA LYS A 268 4.92 31.44 28.81
C LYS A 268 3.92 31.10 29.93
N LEU A 269 3.41 29.88 29.96
CA LEU A 269 2.43 29.42 30.95
C LEU A 269 3.02 29.35 32.36
N ILE A 270 4.24 28.83 32.48
CA ILE A 270 4.92 28.63 33.77
C ILE A 270 5.78 29.85 34.17
N ASP A 271 5.68 30.95 33.43
CA ASP A 271 6.41 32.16 33.78
C ASP A 271 5.93 32.74 35.11
N GLY A 272 6.87 33.13 35.97
CA GLY A 272 6.61 33.60 37.33
C GLY A 272 6.16 32.53 38.35
N ILE A 273 6.23 31.24 38.00
CA ILE A 273 5.90 30.14 38.93
C ILE A 273 7.16 29.72 39.72
N SER A 274 7.03 29.57 41.05
CA SER A 274 8.18 29.38 41.95
C SER A 274 8.93 28.05 41.75
N ASN A 275 8.27 27.00 41.29
CA ASN A 275 8.86 25.69 41.03
C ASN A 275 9.09 25.41 39.53
N LYS A 276 9.27 26.48 38.72
CA LYS A 276 9.48 26.39 37.26
C LYS A 276 10.59 25.40 36.86
N ASP A 277 11.73 25.39 37.55
CA ASP A 277 12.86 24.53 37.21
C ASP A 277 12.54 23.03 37.44
N GLU A 278 11.80 22.72 38.50
CA GLU A 278 11.31 21.35 38.77
C GLU A 278 10.31 20.91 37.70
N ILE A 279 9.41 21.81 37.28
CA ILE A 279 8.45 21.56 36.20
C ILE A 279 9.20 21.25 34.89
N LEU A 280 10.20 22.05 34.53
CA LEU A 280 11.01 21.84 33.32
C LEU A 280 11.81 20.53 33.39
N ALA A 281 12.36 20.17 34.55
CA ALA A 281 13.03 18.90 34.75
C ALA A 281 12.08 17.70 34.59
N ALA A 282 10.86 17.80 35.13
CA ALA A 282 9.82 16.79 34.94
C ALA A 282 9.42 16.65 33.46
N CYS A 283 9.27 17.76 32.74
CA CYS A 283 8.99 17.75 31.29
C CYS A 283 10.10 17.02 30.53
N ALA A 284 11.36 17.33 30.81
CA ALA A 284 12.50 16.68 30.17
C ALA A 284 12.51 15.16 30.44
N ARG A 285 12.20 14.75 31.67
CA ARG A 285 12.09 13.34 32.05
C ARG A 285 10.94 12.65 31.32
N MET A 286 9.73 13.23 31.31
CA MET A 286 8.58 12.69 30.57
C MET A 286 8.88 12.51 29.08
N MET A 287 9.53 13.51 28.46
CA MET A 287 9.96 13.40 27.06
C MET A 287 11.00 12.28 26.85
N MET A 288 11.90 12.07 27.82
CA MET A 288 12.92 11.03 27.75
C MET A 288 12.31 9.62 27.92
N GLU A 289 11.37 9.45 28.85
CA GLU A 289 10.66 8.18 29.08
C GLU A 289 9.73 7.82 27.92
N ARG A 290 9.02 8.82 27.36
CA ARG A 290 8.24 8.67 26.12
C ARG A 290 9.06 8.15 24.95
N LYS A 291 10.34 8.52 24.87
CA LYS A 291 11.26 8.01 23.85
C LYS A 291 11.69 6.55 24.09
N LYS A 292 11.66 6.03 25.32
CA LYS A 292 12.10 4.65 25.63
C LYS A 292 11.02 3.60 25.36
N LEU A 293 9.76 3.96 25.52
CA LEU A 293 8.63 3.01 25.58
C LEU A 293 7.89 2.81 24.26
N ASN A 294 8.31 3.44 23.16
CA ASN A 294 7.89 3.13 21.78
C ASN A 294 6.37 2.95 21.53
N GLY A 295 5.52 3.70 22.25
CA GLY A 295 4.07 3.63 22.07
C GLY A 295 3.37 2.53 22.88
N GLU A 296 4.06 1.85 23.80
CA GLU A 296 3.41 1.07 24.85
C GLU A 296 2.59 2.00 25.77
N GLU A 297 1.50 1.46 26.34
CA GLU A 297 0.66 2.20 27.28
C GLU A 297 1.49 2.64 28.48
N GLN A 298 1.75 3.95 28.57
CA GLN A 298 2.41 4.53 29.73
C GLN A 298 1.40 4.70 30.84
N GLU A 299 1.82 4.36 32.05
CA GLU A 299 1.22 4.89 33.26
C GLU A 299 1.10 6.43 33.11
N PRO A 300 -0.12 7.00 33.19
CA PRO A 300 -0.30 8.44 33.07
C PRO A 300 0.53 9.15 34.14
N GLU A 301 1.37 10.09 33.72
CA GLU A 301 2.21 10.87 34.59
C GLU A 301 2.12 12.35 34.22
N GLY A 302 2.10 13.21 35.24
CA GLY A 302 2.04 14.64 35.05
C GLY A 302 2.54 15.46 36.23
N VAL A 303 2.71 16.75 35.97
CA VAL A 303 3.09 17.77 36.95
C VAL A 303 2.13 18.95 36.85
N PHE A 304 1.66 19.44 38.00
CA PHE A 304 0.78 20.60 38.05
C PHE A 304 1.57 21.87 37.69
N THR A 305 1.00 22.70 36.82
CA THR A 305 1.68 23.93 36.36
C THR A 305 1.62 25.08 37.36
N GLY A 306 0.79 24.98 38.39
CA GLY A 306 0.45 26.12 39.26
C GLY A 306 -0.60 27.06 38.69
N ARG A 307 -1.12 26.79 37.48
CA ARG A 307 -2.06 27.66 36.75
C ARG A 307 -3.41 26.97 36.54
N TYR A 308 -4.42 27.81 36.31
CA TYR A 308 -5.79 27.41 36.01
C TYR A 308 -6.27 28.10 34.74
N ILE A 309 -7.20 27.49 34.02
CA ILE A 309 -8.06 28.23 33.08
C ILE A 309 -9.38 28.60 33.73
N ILE A 310 -10.05 29.60 33.17
CA ILE A 310 -11.47 29.86 33.43
C ILE A 310 -12.26 29.20 32.31
N ASP A 311 -12.98 28.11 32.62
CA ASP A 311 -13.67 27.31 31.60
C ASP A 311 -14.84 28.08 30.97
N PRO A 312 -14.88 28.28 29.63
CA PRO A 312 -15.97 28.98 28.96
C PRO A 312 -17.34 28.31 29.14
N VAL A 313 -17.37 27.03 29.50
CA VAL A 313 -18.57 26.21 29.67
C VAL A 313 -19.26 26.43 31.03
N GLY A 314 -18.57 27.06 31.99
CA GLY A 314 -19.10 27.31 33.33
C GLY A 314 -18.75 26.26 34.38
N ASN A 315 -17.75 25.39 34.12
CA ASN A 315 -17.23 24.47 35.14
C ASN A 315 -16.33 25.15 36.21
N GLY A 316 -16.10 26.46 36.08
CA GLY A 316 -15.26 27.24 36.99
C GLY A 316 -13.79 27.20 36.60
N GLU A 317 -12.91 27.13 37.61
CA GLU A 317 -11.47 27.08 37.42
C GLU A 317 -11.00 25.64 37.21
N LEU A 318 -10.34 25.36 36.08
CA LEU A 318 -9.79 24.04 35.79
C LEU A 318 -8.25 24.07 35.90
N PRO A 319 -7.64 23.21 36.73
CA PRO A 319 -6.18 23.16 36.87
C PRO A 319 -5.53 22.70 35.56
N ILE A 320 -4.41 23.33 35.22
CA ILE A 320 -3.61 22.97 34.05
C ILE A 320 -2.45 22.07 34.50
N TRP A 321 -2.40 20.87 33.93
CA TRP A 321 -1.37 19.87 34.16
C TRP A 321 -0.53 19.68 32.92
N ILE A 322 0.74 19.36 33.10
CA ILE A 322 1.58 18.83 32.03
C ILE A 322 1.46 17.32 32.10
N ALA A 323 1.19 16.64 30.99
CA ALA A 323 1.00 15.19 30.98
C ALA A 323 1.78 14.50 29.85
N ASN A 324 2.36 13.33 30.14
CA ASN A 324 3.17 12.55 29.20
C ASN A 324 2.39 12.06 27.96
N PHE A 325 1.08 11.86 28.09
CA PHE A 325 0.21 11.39 27.01
C PHE A 325 -0.29 12.49 26.06
N ALA A 326 -0.14 13.77 26.42
CA ALA A 326 -0.50 14.87 25.53
C ALA A 326 0.54 15.01 24.39
N VAL A 327 0.09 15.39 23.19
CA VAL A 327 0.94 15.44 21.99
C VAL A 327 0.87 16.83 21.37
N ALA A 328 1.95 17.61 21.43
CA ALA A 328 1.97 19.03 21.02
C ALA A 328 1.46 19.26 19.59
N THR A 329 1.67 18.29 18.70
CA THR A 329 1.33 18.38 17.26
C THR A 329 -0.05 17.80 16.90
N TYR A 330 -0.82 17.27 17.86
CA TYR A 330 -2.16 16.75 17.60
C TYR A 330 -3.24 17.68 18.19
N GLY A 331 -4.23 18.05 17.39
CA GLY A 331 -5.23 19.04 17.78
C GLY A 331 -4.55 20.38 18.05
N THR A 332 -4.61 20.87 19.29
CA THR A 332 -3.84 22.03 19.75
C THR A 332 -2.66 21.66 20.65
N GLY A 333 -2.43 20.37 20.93
CA GLY A 333 -1.49 19.94 21.97
C GLY A 333 -1.96 20.20 23.41
N ILE A 334 -3.19 20.69 23.57
CA ILE A 334 -3.84 20.96 24.86
C ILE A 334 -5.25 20.35 24.83
N VAL A 335 -5.60 19.59 25.86
CA VAL A 335 -6.82 18.78 25.92
C VAL A 335 -7.58 19.08 27.22
N LYS A 336 -8.90 19.25 27.15
CA LYS A 336 -9.77 19.23 28.35
C LYS A 336 -10.06 17.78 28.70
N CYS A 337 -9.95 17.46 29.98
CA CYS A 337 -10.02 16.09 30.46
C CYS A 337 -11.25 15.86 31.34
N SER A 338 -11.88 14.70 31.18
CA SER A 338 -13.15 14.36 31.84
C SER A 338 -13.12 12.97 32.50
N ALA A 339 -14.18 12.62 33.23
CA ALA A 339 -14.36 11.29 33.81
C ALA A 339 -14.70 10.19 32.77
N HIS A 340 -14.83 10.56 31.49
CA HIS A 340 -15.35 9.71 30.41
C HIS A 340 -14.30 9.38 29.33
N ASP A 341 -13.01 9.62 29.61
CA ASP A 341 -11.86 9.04 28.90
C ASP A 341 -11.06 8.23 29.92
N GLU A 342 -10.67 6.99 29.55
CA GLU A 342 -10.01 6.08 30.49
C GLU A 342 -8.66 6.59 30.97
N ARG A 343 -7.90 7.30 30.13
CA ARG A 343 -6.60 7.85 30.50
C ARG A 343 -6.78 9.03 31.44
N ASP A 344 -7.74 9.90 31.14
CA ASP A 344 -8.09 11.04 31.99
C ASP A 344 -8.58 10.59 33.36
N PHE A 345 -9.43 9.56 33.41
CA PHE A 345 -9.96 8.97 34.64
C PHE A 345 -8.83 8.39 35.52
N LYS A 346 -7.92 7.60 34.93
CA LYS A 346 -6.75 7.05 35.62
C LYS A 346 -5.84 8.17 36.16
N PHE A 347 -5.57 9.19 35.34
CA PHE A 347 -4.76 10.34 35.73
C PHE A 347 -5.38 11.12 36.88
N ALA A 348 -6.68 11.44 36.80
CA ALA A 348 -7.39 12.16 37.83
C ALA A 348 -7.41 11.40 39.17
N LYS A 349 -7.64 10.07 39.13
CA LYS A 349 -7.55 9.22 40.33
C LYS A 349 -6.15 9.24 40.95
N LYS A 350 -5.10 9.14 40.13
CA LYS A 350 -3.70 9.14 40.58
C LYS A 350 -3.31 10.44 41.30
N TYR A 351 -3.77 11.59 40.79
CA TYR A 351 -3.41 12.90 41.31
C TYR A 351 -4.49 13.55 42.19
N GLY A 352 -5.55 12.82 42.53
CA GLY A 352 -6.64 13.33 43.38
C GLY A 352 -7.42 14.50 42.75
N ILE A 353 -7.47 14.57 41.43
CA ILE A 353 -8.21 15.61 40.69
C ILE A 353 -9.70 15.28 40.77
N LYS A 354 -10.53 16.31 40.97
CA LYS A 354 -11.99 16.16 40.99
C LYS A 354 -12.47 15.51 39.70
N LEU A 355 -13.37 14.54 39.81
CA LEU A 355 -14.08 13.94 38.67
C LEU A 355 -15.54 14.40 38.68
N LYS A 356 -16.14 14.53 37.51
CA LYS A 356 -17.56 14.85 37.32
C LYS A 356 -18.17 13.89 36.31
N VAL A 357 -19.29 13.28 36.67
CA VAL A 357 -20.02 12.34 35.81
C VAL A 357 -21.14 13.10 35.10
N VAL A 358 -21.14 13.07 33.76
CA VAL A 358 -22.23 13.59 32.93
C VAL A 358 -22.69 12.60 31.84
N LEU A 359 -22.05 11.44 31.73
CA LEU A 359 -22.38 10.36 30.81
C LEU A 359 -22.61 9.07 31.60
N LEU A 360 -23.76 8.42 31.40
CA LEU A 360 -24.14 7.22 32.11
C LEU A 360 -24.53 6.09 31.13
N PRO A 361 -24.23 4.82 31.42
CA PRO A 361 -24.82 3.70 30.70
C PRO A 361 -26.33 3.62 30.97
N GLU A 362 -27.06 2.97 30.07
CA GLU A 362 -28.49 2.65 30.28
C GLU A 362 -28.70 1.66 31.43
N ASP A 363 -27.75 0.75 31.66
CA ASP A 363 -27.78 -0.21 32.76
C ASP A 363 -27.68 0.52 34.13
N PRO A 364 -28.72 0.45 34.98
CA PRO A 364 -28.74 1.13 36.28
C PRO A 364 -27.63 0.69 37.24
N GLU A 365 -27.25 -0.60 37.23
CA GLU A 365 -26.18 -1.09 38.12
C GLU A 365 -24.83 -0.54 37.68
N LEU A 366 -24.58 -0.56 36.37
CA LEU A 366 -23.35 0.01 35.80
C LEU A 366 -23.31 1.53 36.01
N ALA A 367 -24.44 2.21 35.86
CA ALA A 367 -24.56 3.64 36.10
C ALA A 367 -24.22 4.03 37.54
N GLN A 368 -24.58 3.20 38.52
CA GLN A 368 -24.22 3.44 39.91
C GLN A 368 -22.70 3.32 40.14
N LYS A 369 -22.05 2.32 39.53
CA LYS A 369 -20.58 2.18 39.60
C LYS A 369 -19.86 3.36 38.97
N VAL A 370 -20.38 3.91 37.87
CA VAL A 370 -19.85 5.14 37.24
C VAL A 370 -19.99 6.34 38.18
N LYS A 371 -21.17 6.53 38.78
CA LYS A 371 -21.43 7.62 39.76
C LYS A 371 -20.51 7.55 40.98
N ASN A 372 -20.16 6.34 41.42
CA ASN A 372 -19.23 6.10 42.53
C ASN A 372 -17.75 6.22 42.13
N PHE A 373 -17.45 6.49 40.85
CA PHE A 373 -16.10 6.49 40.29
C PHE A 373 -15.36 5.15 40.51
N GLU A 374 -16.09 4.03 40.46
CA GLU A 374 -15.51 2.69 40.51
C GLU A 374 -15.00 2.27 39.13
N ILE A 375 -15.67 2.72 38.07
CA ILE A 375 -15.33 2.45 36.67
C ILE A 375 -15.41 3.73 35.83
N CYS A 376 -14.61 3.78 34.76
CA CYS A 376 -14.74 4.77 33.70
C CYS A 376 -15.79 4.28 32.68
N TYR A 377 -16.67 5.17 32.24
CA TYR A 377 -17.59 4.91 31.13
C TYR A 377 -17.34 5.90 30.00
N SER A 378 -16.93 5.37 28.85
CA SER A 378 -16.36 6.11 27.72
C SER A 378 -17.12 5.93 26.39
N ASP A 379 -18.25 5.23 26.41
CA ASP A 379 -19.09 5.06 25.22
C ASP A 379 -19.90 6.34 24.94
N MET A 380 -19.25 7.29 24.26
CA MET A 380 -19.83 8.57 23.83
C MET A 380 -20.92 8.41 22.76
N ILE A 381 -21.14 7.22 22.20
CA ILE A 381 -22.19 6.99 21.21
C ILE A 381 -23.47 6.56 21.93
N ASN A 382 -23.36 5.60 22.86
CA ASN A 382 -24.51 5.00 23.54
C ASN A 382 -24.82 5.57 24.93
N GLY A 383 -23.94 6.39 25.49
CA GLY A 383 -24.16 6.97 26.81
C GLY A 383 -25.30 7.97 26.88
N ILE A 384 -25.97 8.00 28.03
CA ILE A 384 -27.05 8.94 28.36
C ILE A 384 -26.45 10.15 29.06
N LEU A 385 -26.69 11.33 28.50
CA LEU A 385 -26.23 12.59 29.07
C LEU A 385 -27.05 12.96 30.31
N ALA A 386 -26.38 13.37 31.39
CA ALA A 386 -27.01 13.96 32.57
C ALA A 386 -27.02 15.50 32.52
N GLU A 387 -26.04 16.08 31.81
CA GLU A 387 -25.88 17.51 31.59
C GLU A 387 -25.40 17.78 30.15
N PRO A 388 -25.63 18.98 29.60
CA PRO A 388 -26.46 20.06 30.14
C PRO A 388 -27.97 19.78 29.98
N THR A 389 -28.83 20.49 30.70
CA THR A 389 -30.29 20.30 30.75
C THR A 389 -30.97 20.09 29.38
N PRO A 390 -30.62 20.80 28.29
CA PRO A 390 -31.23 20.56 26.97
C PRO A 390 -31.01 19.15 26.38
N PHE A 391 -29.99 18.45 26.87
CA PHE A 391 -29.59 17.11 26.41
C PHE A 391 -29.72 16.04 27.50
N ALA A 392 -30.09 16.41 28.72
CA ALA A 392 -30.27 15.48 29.82
C ALA A 392 -31.30 14.39 29.47
N GLY A 393 -30.97 13.13 29.77
CA GLY A 393 -31.77 11.95 29.46
C GLY A 393 -31.70 11.49 28.00
N LYS A 394 -30.95 12.18 27.14
CA LYS A 394 -30.77 11.78 25.73
C LYS A 394 -29.45 11.01 25.55
N LYS A 395 -29.46 10.10 24.58
CA LYS A 395 -28.27 9.41 24.11
C LYS A 395 -27.34 10.39 23.37
N SER A 396 -26.08 10.43 23.76
CA SER A 396 -25.10 11.43 23.31
C SER A 396 -24.85 11.38 21.80
N GLY A 397 -24.77 10.19 21.21
CA GLY A 397 -24.58 10.03 19.77
C GLY A 397 -25.71 10.63 18.94
N ASP A 398 -26.95 10.55 19.44
CA ASP A 398 -28.15 11.03 18.72
C ASP A 398 -28.25 12.57 18.71
N VAL A 399 -27.60 13.24 19.67
CA VAL A 399 -27.63 14.71 19.82
C VAL A 399 -26.31 15.40 19.51
N ARG A 400 -25.29 14.67 19.02
CA ARG A 400 -23.94 15.21 18.79
C ARG A 400 -23.94 16.51 17.97
N GLN A 401 -24.71 16.58 16.88
CA GLN A 401 -24.83 17.80 16.06
C GLN A 401 -25.53 18.95 16.81
N GLN A 402 -26.56 18.65 17.59
CA GLN A 402 -27.26 19.66 18.41
C GLN A 402 -26.34 20.22 19.50
N VAL A 403 -25.44 19.40 20.05
CA VAL A 403 -24.41 19.84 21.00
C VAL A 403 -23.44 20.83 20.33
N VAL A 404 -23.00 20.55 19.10
CA VAL A 404 -22.15 21.50 18.34
C VAL A 404 -22.86 22.84 18.18
N GLU A 405 -24.10 22.83 17.69
CA GLU A 405 -24.89 24.05 17.47
C GLU A 405 -25.15 24.81 18.78
N TYR A 406 -25.41 24.09 19.87
CA TYR A 406 -25.56 24.68 21.20
C TYR A 406 -24.29 25.38 21.67
N CYS A 407 -23.13 24.72 21.54
CA CYS A 407 -21.84 25.30 21.92
C CYS A 407 -21.50 26.54 21.09
N GLU A 408 -21.79 26.53 19.78
CA GLU A 408 -21.55 27.68 18.90
C GLU A 408 -22.50 28.84 19.21
N LYS A 409 -23.80 28.57 19.35
CA LYS A 409 -24.83 29.59 19.63
C LYS A 409 -24.60 30.30 20.96
N ASN A 410 -24.09 29.57 21.96
CA ASN A 410 -23.79 30.13 23.28
C ASN A 410 -22.34 30.65 23.40
N GLY A 411 -21.55 30.65 22.31
CA GLY A 411 -20.18 31.15 22.32
C GLY A 411 -19.20 30.33 23.17
N LEU A 412 -19.51 29.06 23.44
CA LEU A 412 -18.72 28.16 24.30
C LEU A 412 -17.54 27.55 23.54
N ALA A 413 -17.74 27.26 22.24
CA ALA A 413 -16.74 26.64 21.38
C ALA A 413 -17.04 26.92 19.90
N THR A 414 -16.07 26.64 19.03
CA THR A 414 -16.23 26.69 17.57
C THR A 414 -15.95 25.33 16.95
N ARG A 415 -16.67 24.94 15.89
CA ARG A 415 -16.38 23.70 15.14
C ARG A 415 -14.95 23.70 14.58
N LYS A 416 -14.26 22.58 14.70
CA LYS A 416 -12.92 22.39 14.12
C LYS A 416 -12.76 20.98 13.57
N VAL A 417 -12.12 20.89 12.41
CA VAL A 417 -11.60 19.63 11.87
C VAL A 417 -10.11 19.55 12.19
N ALA A 418 -9.68 18.41 12.70
CA ALA A 418 -8.28 18.07 12.95
C ALA A 418 -7.92 16.78 12.20
N TYR A 419 -6.64 16.60 11.89
CA TYR A 419 -6.12 15.41 11.22
C TYR A 419 -4.96 14.85 12.03
N LYS A 420 -4.78 13.51 12.02
CA LYS A 420 -3.58 12.85 12.55
C LYS A 420 -2.38 13.02 11.62
N LEU A 421 -2.63 13.15 10.32
CA LEU A 421 -1.61 13.39 9.30
C LEU A 421 -0.74 14.60 9.68
N ARG A 422 0.56 14.44 9.53
CA ARG A 422 1.54 15.52 9.69
C ARG A 422 2.09 15.91 8.33
N ASP A 423 2.66 17.11 8.27
CA ASP A 423 3.41 17.51 7.10
C ASP A 423 4.64 16.62 6.89
N TRP A 424 5.00 16.43 5.63
CA TRP A 424 5.96 15.42 5.22
C TRP A 424 7.39 15.97 5.31
N ILE A 425 8.17 15.43 6.25
CA ILE A 425 9.61 15.68 6.37
C ILE A 425 10.32 15.15 5.11
N PHE A 426 10.69 16.07 4.22
CA PHE A 426 11.04 15.75 2.85
C PHE A 426 12.55 15.64 2.65
N SER A 427 13.34 16.62 3.09
CA SER A 427 14.79 16.60 2.86
C SER A 427 15.54 15.45 3.56
N ARG A 428 16.70 15.09 3.02
CA ARG A 428 17.64 14.12 3.58
C ARG A 428 19.06 14.70 3.62
N GLN A 429 19.77 14.41 4.71
CA GLN A 429 21.16 14.84 4.93
C GLN A 429 22.12 13.82 4.30
N ARG A 430 21.98 13.54 3.01
CA ARG A 430 22.67 12.46 2.29
C ARG A 430 23.17 12.93 0.93
N TYR A 431 24.16 12.24 0.39
CA TYR A 431 24.73 12.54 -0.92
C TYR A 431 23.87 11.96 -2.05
N TRP A 432 23.46 10.69 -1.94
CA TRP A 432 22.79 9.98 -3.02
C TRP A 432 21.27 10.24 -3.05
N GLY A 433 20.88 11.43 -3.50
CA GLY A 433 19.50 11.82 -3.74
C GLY A 433 19.43 13.02 -4.69
N GLU A 434 18.25 13.36 -5.17
CA GLU A 434 18.07 14.50 -6.08
C GLU A 434 18.40 15.81 -5.35
N PRO A 435 19.27 16.68 -5.88
CA PRO A 435 19.54 17.98 -5.26
C PRO A 435 18.29 18.85 -5.22
N ILE A 436 18.02 19.50 -4.08
CA ILE A 436 16.93 20.47 -3.96
C ILE A 436 17.33 21.74 -4.73
N PRO A 437 16.52 22.20 -5.72
CA PRO A 437 16.90 23.28 -6.64
C PRO A 437 16.68 24.68 -6.03
N LEU A 438 17.24 24.91 -4.84
CA LEU A 438 17.15 26.17 -4.10
C LEU A 438 18.55 26.70 -3.73
N VAL A 439 18.64 28.01 -3.54
CA VAL A 439 19.86 28.75 -3.18
C VAL A 439 19.57 29.68 -2.00
N HIS A 440 20.44 29.64 -1.00
CA HIS A 440 20.45 30.49 0.18
C HIS A 440 21.29 31.73 -0.06
N CYS A 441 20.66 32.90 -0.14
CA CYS A 441 21.32 34.20 -0.32
C CYS A 441 21.12 35.08 0.91
N ALA A 442 22.19 35.65 1.46
CA ALA A 442 22.11 36.54 2.61
C ALA A 442 21.23 37.80 2.38
N LYS A 443 21.08 38.23 1.12
CA LYS A 443 20.26 39.40 0.74
C LYS A 443 18.83 39.02 0.36
N CYS A 444 18.63 37.90 -0.33
CA CYS A 444 17.35 37.55 -0.96
C CYS A 444 16.59 36.44 -0.21
N GLY A 445 17.19 35.83 0.82
CA GLY A 445 16.66 34.65 1.48
C GLY A 445 16.81 33.39 0.62
N VAL A 446 15.80 32.53 0.66
CA VAL A 446 15.77 31.30 -0.15
C VAL A 446 15.20 31.61 -1.54
N VAL A 447 16.00 31.32 -2.57
CA VAL A 447 15.70 31.63 -3.97
C VAL A 447 15.65 30.33 -4.78
N ALA A 448 14.62 30.16 -5.60
CA ALA A 448 14.53 29.06 -6.54
C ALA A 448 15.58 29.18 -7.66
N VAL A 449 16.21 28.06 -8.01
CA VAL A 449 16.99 27.96 -9.25
C VAL A 449 16.03 28.14 -10.44
N PRO A 450 16.37 28.97 -11.45
CA PRO A 450 15.57 29.12 -12.65
C PRO A 450 15.33 27.78 -13.37
N GLU A 451 14.14 27.59 -13.95
CA GLU A 451 13.75 26.30 -14.55
C GLU A 451 14.62 25.92 -15.76
N ASP A 452 15.15 26.91 -16.49
CA ASP A 452 16.09 26.77 -17.60
C ASP A 452 17.53 26.43 -17.17
N GLN A 453 17.81 26.50 -15.86
CA GLN A 453 19.08 26.10 -15.26
C GLN A 453 19.02 24.72 -14.59
N LEU A 454 17.89 24.02 -14.69
CA LEU A 454 17.77 22.64 -14.26
C LEU A 454 18.38 21.68 -15.29
N PRO A 455 18.95 20.55 -14.87
CA PRO A 455 19.07 20.09 -13.49
C PRO A 455 20.23 20.73 -12.70
N VAL A 456 20.04 20.89 -11.38
CA VAL A 456 21.17 20.97 -10.45
C VAL A 456 21.75 19.57 -10.30
N LEU A 457 22.93 19.34 -10.88
CA LEU A 457 23.61 18.04 -10.88
C LEU A 457 24.24 17.74 -9.51
N LEU A 458 24.30 16.46 -9.14
CA LEU A 458 25.17 15.99 -8.04
C LEU A 458 26.65 16.15 -8.44
N PRO A 459 27.53 16.59 -7.52
CA PRO A 459 28.96 16.67 -7.80
C PRO A 459 29.60 15.28 -7.80
N GLU A 460 30.46 15.00 -8.77
CA GLU A 460 31.27 13.78 -8.76
C GLU A 460 32.38 13.88 -7.70
N VAL A 461 32.41 12.95 -6.75
CA VAL A 461 33.37 12.94 -5.64
C VAL A 461 33.80 11.53 -5.27
N GLU A 462 35.03 11.39 -4.74
CA GLU A 462 35.52 10.10 -4.21
C GLU A 462 34.95 9.79 -2.82
N LYS A 463 34.77 10.82 -1.99
CA LYS A 463 34.27 10.71 -0.60
C LYS A 463 32.90 11.34 -0.49
N TYR A 464 31.90 10.52 -0.19
CA TYR A 464 30.49 10.90 -0.11
C TYR A 464 29.82 10.42 1.18
N GLN A 465 30.58 9.80 2.10
CA GLN A 465 30.06 9.19 3.30
C GLN A 465 29.45 10.24 4.23
N PRO A 466 28.35 9.92 4.94
CA PRO A 466 27.76 10.82 5.92
C PRO A 466 28.75 11.15 7.04
N THR A 467 28.85 12.43 7.39
CA THR A 467 29.79 12.94 8.41
C THR A 467 29.28 12.73 9.84
N GLY A 468 27.99 12.39 10.01
CA GLY A 468 27.33 12.27 11.31
C GLY A 468 27.00 13.60 12.01
N THR A 469 27.45 14.74 11.45
CA THR A 469 27.21 16.08 12.02
C THR A 469 25.73 16.46 11.97
N GLY A 470 24.95 15.87 11.06
CA GLY A 470 23.58 16.29 10.76
C GLY A 470 23.50 17.24 9.56
N GLU A 471 24.63 17.55 8.92
CA GLU A 471 24.68 18.19 7.62
C GLU A 471 24.90 17.14 6.53
N SER A 472 24.39 17.42 5.33
CA SER A 472 24.65 16.59 4.16
C SER A 472 26.15 16.59 3.79
N PRO A 473 26.71 15.48 3.26
CA PRO A 473 28.07 15.47 2.69
C PRO A 473 28.32 16.59 1.67
N LEU A 474 27.27 17.02 0.96
CA LEU A 474 27.33 18.09 -0.03
C LEU A 474 27.77 19.44 0.57
N ALA A 475 27.57 19.66 1.87
CA ALA A 475 27.96 20.90 2.53
C ALA A 475 29.48 21.12 2.58
N ALA A 476 30.28 20.04 2.53
CA ALA A 476 31.73 20.11 2.58
C ALA A 476 32.39 20.27 1.20
N ILE A 477 31.60 20.36 0.12
CA ILE A 477 32.06 20.39 -1.27
C ILE A 477 32.05 21.84 -1.77
N ASP A 478 33.10 22.59 -1.43
CA ASP A 478 33.16 24.05 -1.64
C ASP A 478 32.89 24.49 -3.10
N PHE A 479 33.41 23.77 -4.08
CA PHE A 479 33.22 24.13 -5.50
C PHE A 479 31.77 23.97 -5.98
N TRP A 480 30.99 23.13 -5.30
CA TRP A 480 29.61 22.84 -5.66
C TRP A 480 28.63 23.69 -4.85
N VAL A 481 28.84 23.79 -3.53
CA VAL A 481 27.93 24.51 -2.63
C VAL A 481 27.98 26.01 -2.86
N ASN A 482 29.14 26.59 -3.16
CA ASN A 482 29.27 28.02 -3.39
C ASN A 482 28.78 28.37 -4.81
N THR A 483 27.82 29.28 -4.91
CA THR A 483 27.22 29.69 -6.18
C THR A 483 26.83 31.17 -6.15
N LYS A 484 26.18 31.66 -7.20
CA LYS A 484 25.61 33.01 -7.26
C LYS A 484 24.10 32.95 -7.06
N CYS A 485 23.57 33.95 -6.37
CA CYS A 485 22.12 34.12 -6.22
C CYS A 485 21.48 34.40 -7.59
N PRO A 486 20.50 33.60 -8.05
CA PRO A 486 19.81 33.86 -9.32
C PRO A 486 19.08 35.21 -9.36
N SER A 487 18.68 35.76 -8.21
CA SER A 487 17.94 37.03 -8.13
C SER A 487 18.83 38.28 -8.10
N CYS A 488 19.97 38.24 -7.43
CA CYS A 488 20.82 39.43 -7.23
C CYS A 488 22.27 39.28 -7.69
N ASN A 489 22.65 38.11 -8.21
CA ASN A 489 23.99 37.75 -8.66
C ASN A 489 25.09 37.82 -7.58
N GLY A 490 24.74 38.11 -6.32
CA GLY A 490 25.67 38.11 -5.19
C GLY A 490 26.04 36.69 -4.73
N PRO A 491 27.02 36.55 -3.82
CA PRO A 491 27.41 35.26 -3.25
C PRO A 491 26.23 34.56 -2.57
N ALA A 492 26.11 33.25 -2.81
CA ALA A 492 25.06 32.43 -2.24
C ALA A 492 25.53 30.97 -2.09
N LYS A 493 24.74 30.16 -1.37
CA LYS A 493 25.02 28.73 -1.18
C LYS A 493 23.86 27.88 -1.68
N ARG A 494 24.14 26.80 -2.42
CA ARG A 494 23.10 25.83 -2.79
C ARG A 494 22.50 25.18 -1.54
N GLU A 495 21.25 24.74 -1.63
CA GLU A 495 20.73 23.77 -0.67
C GLU A 495 21.55 22.48 -0.75
N THR A 496 21.96 21.97 0.41
CA THR A 496 22.85 20.81 0.51
C THR A 496 22.09 19.54 0.89
N ASN A 497 20.90 19.68 1.45
CA ASN A 497 19.99 18.55 1.60
C ASN A 497 19.50 18.06 0.24
N THR A 498 19.39 16.74 0.11
CA THR A 498 18.81 16.08 -1.05
C THR A 498 17.34 15.73 -0.81
N MET A 499 16.61 15.45 -1.86
CA MET A 499 15.26 14.91 -1.79
C MET A 499 15.31 13.42 -1.39
N PRO A 500 14.23 12.87 -0.79
CA PRO A 500 14.16 11.46 -0.46
C PRO A 500 13.88 10.64 -1.73
N GLN A 501 14.16 9.33 -1.71
CA GLN A 501 13.86 8.42 -2.84
C GLN A 501 12.41 8.58 -3.38
N TRP A 502 11.47 8.86 -2.47
CA TRP A 502 10.06 9.07 -2.78
C TRP A 502 9.81 10.26 -3.72
N ALA A 503 10.73 11.23 -3.83
CA ALA A 503 10.58 12.36 -4.75
C ALA A 503 10.52 11.90 -6.19
N GLY A 504 11.42 11.00 -6.59
CA GLY A 504 11.43 10.40 -7.91
C GLY A 504 10.27 9.42 -8.12
N SER A 505 9.93 8.60 -7.12
CA SER A 505 8.91 7.55 -7.27
C SER A 505 7.45 8.01 -7.15
N CYS A 506 7.16 9.24 -6.75
CA CYS A 506 5.76 9.72 -6.66
C CYS A 506 5.14 10.18 -8.00
N TRP A 507 5.88 10.12 -9.11
CA TRP A 507 5.39 10.59 -10.42
C TRP A 507 5.91 9.80 -11.64
N TYR A 508 6.75 8.78 -11.44
CA TYR A 508 7.40 7.99 -12.50
C TYR A 508 6.43 7.39 -13.53
N PHE A 509 5.22 7.05 -13.09
CA PHE A 509 4.13 6.55 -13.94
C PHE A 509 3.64 7.58 -14.97
N LEU A 510 3.80 8.88 -14.71
CA LEU A 510 3.58 9.91 -15.72
C LEU A 510 4.72 9.90 -16.75
N ARG A 511 5.97 9.77 -16.28
CA ARG A 511 7.16 9.86 -17.13
C ARG A 511 7.24 8.72 -18.14
N TYR A 512 6.80 7.52 -17.77
CA TYR A 512 6.74 6.38 -18.69
C TYR A 512 5.91 6.63 -19.95
N THR A 513 4.94 7.55 -19.90
CA THR A 513 4.15 7.91 -21.09
C THR A 513 4.97 8.66 -22.13
N SER A 514 6.06 9.33 -21.76
CA SER A 514 6.94 10.07 -22.67
C SER A 514 8.36 10.25 -22.09
N PRO A 515 9.12 9.16 -21.86
CA PRO A 515 10.33 9.21 -21.03
C PRO A 515 11.52 9.93 -21.69
N LYS A 516 11.45 10.10 -23.02
CA LYS A 516 12.46 10.76 -23.85
C LYS A 516 12.06 12.20 -24.25
N ASP A 517 10.96 12.74 -23.70
CA ASP A 517 10.53 14.12 -23.96
C ASP A 517 11.40 15.10 -23.16
N ASP A 518 12.12 15.98 -23.86
CA ASP A 518 13.03 16.97 -23.30
C ASP A 518 12.38 18.34 -23.07
N LYS A 519 11.17 18.54 -23.61
CA LYS A 519 10.39 19.77 -23.53
C LYS A 519 9.42 19.76 -22.36
N TYR A 520 8.82 18.61 -22.07
CA TYR A 520 7.85 18.45 -20.99
C TYR A 520 8.26 17.35 -20.02
N ALA A 521 7.96 17.54 -18.72
CA ALA A 521 8.09 16.47 -17.72
C ALA A 521 7.29 15.22 -18.13
N PHE A 522 6.10 15.45 -18.67
CA PHE A 522 5.23 14.46 -19.26
C PHE A 522 4.45 15.12 -20.39
N ASN A 523 4.41 14.47 -21.55
CA ASN A 523 3.79 15.01 -22.74
C ASN A 523 2.26 15.05 -22.59
N PRO A 524 1.58 16.19 -22.76
CA PRO A 524 0.14 16.30 -22.52
C PRO A 524 -0.72 15.37 -23.38
N GLU A 525 -0.35 15.13 -24.64
CA GLU A 525 -1.07 14.23 -25.54
C GLU A 525 -0.95 12.77 -25.06
N SER A 526 0.27 12.37 -24.67
CA SER A 526 0.52 11.04 -24.15
C SER A 526 -0.19 10.80 -22.81
N ILE A 527 -0.22 11.80 -21.93
CA ILE A 527 -0.92 11.72 -20.65
C ILE A 527 -2.41 11.56 -20.84
N LYS A 528 -3.02 12.38 -21.71
CA LYS A 528 -4.46 12.30 -22.02
C LYS A 528 -4.87 10.91 -22.53
N TYR A 529 -3.98 10.22 -23.24
CA TYR A 529 -4.25 8.89 -23.75
C TYR A 529 -4.00 7.79 -22.69
N TRP A 530 -2.86 7.80 -22.01
CA TRP A 530 -2.45 6.69 -21.14
C TRP A 530 -3.01 6.74 -19.72
N MET A 531 -3.19 7.93 -19.15
CA MET A 531 -3.57 8.10 -17.75
C MET A 531 -5.10 8.11 -17.55
N PRO A 532 -5.59 7.69 -16.36
CA PRO A 532 -4.84 7.11 -15.23
C PRO A 532 -4.35 5.68 -15.52
N VAL A 533 -3.44 5.16 -14.68
CA VAL A 533 -3.00 3.76 -14.74
C VAL A 533 -4.20 2.83 -14.54
N ASP A 534 -4.39 1.85 -15.41
CA ASP A 534 -5.55 0.94 -15.34
C ASP A 534 -5.39 -0.10 -14.24
N LEU A 535 -4.20 -0.71 -14.14
CA LEU A 535 -3.86 -1.67 -13.10
C LEU A 535 -2.48 -1.36 -12.54
N TYR A 536 -2.43 -1.06 -11.24
CA TYR A 536 -1.19 -0.91 -10.49
C TYR A 536 -0.97 -2.09 -9.56
N VAL A 537 0.19 -2.75 -9.64
CA VAL A 537 0.54 -3.94 -8.87
C VAL A 537 1.70 -3.64 -7.94
N GLY A 538 1.52 -3.89 -6.64
CA GLY A 538 2.59 -3.66 -5.68
C GLY A 538 2.23 -4.02 -4.24
N GLY A 539 3.25 -4.26 -3.41
CA GLY A 539 3.06 -4.77 -2.05
C GLY A 539 2.30 -3.81 -1.12
N ILE A 540 1.55 -4.38 -0.18
CA ILE A 540 0.73 -3.63 0.79
C ILE A 540 1.55 -2.76 1.74
N GLU A 541 2.86 -3.02 1.88
CA GLU A 541 3.79 -2.17 2.66
C GLU A 541 3.82 -0.71 2.17
N HIS A 542 3.43 -0.47 0.93
CA HIS A 542 3.40 0.85 0.32
C HIS A 542 2.04 1.56 0.43
N ALA A 543 1.07 0.97 1.15
CA ALA A 543 -0.29 1.48 1.35
C ALA A 543 -0.35 2.92 1.84
N VAL A 544 0.51 3.30 2.79
CA VAL A 544 0.51 4.64 3.41
C VAL A 544 1.66 5.52 2.89
N LEU A 545 2.83 4.97 2.61
CA LEU A 545 3.99 5.72 2.11
C LEU A 545 3.77 6.19 0.67
N HIS A 546 4.35 5.44 -0.28
CA HIS A 546 4.35 5.71 -1.70
C HIS A 546 2.96 6.01 -2.28
N LEU A 547 1.94 5.21 -1.91
CA LEU A 547 0.60 5.39 -2.45
C LEU A 547 -0.06 6.70 -1.98
N LEU A 548 0.16 7.14 -0.73
CA LEU A 548 -0.36 8.43 -0.28
C LEU A 548 0.40 9.59 -0.91
N TYR A 549 1.74 9.49 -0.97
CA TYR A 549 2.58 10.54 -1.55
C TYR A 549 2.36 10.72 -3.06
N SER A 550 2.19 9.61 -3.80
CA SER A 550 1.81 9.66 -5.22
C SER A 550 0.48 10.37 -5.41
N ARG A 551 -0.54 10.06 -4.60
CA ARG A 551 -1.83 10.75 -4.66
C ARG A 551 -1.69 12.25 -4.33
N PHE A 552 -0.87 12.60 -3.34
CA PHE A 552 -0.58 14.00 -3.02
C PHE A 552 0.07 14.74 -4.19
N TYR A 553 1.11 14.18 -4.80
CA TYR A 553 1.79 14.75 -5.96
C TYR A 553 0.83 15.01 -7.12
N ILE A 554 -0.03 14.03 -7.42
CA ILE A 554 -1.00 14.13 -8.52
C ILE A 554 -2.06 15.18 -8.24
N LYS A 555 -2.56 15.29 -7.02
CA LYS A 555 -3.49 16.36 -6.65
C LYS A 555 -2.86 17.73 -6.74
N VAL A 556 -1.58 17.88 -6.37
CA VAL A 556 -0.84 19.14 -6.54
C VAL A 556 -0.70 19.49 -8.02
N LEU A 557 -0.31 18.53 -8.87
CA LEU A 557 -0.14 18.76 -10.31
C LEU A 557 -1.48 19.06 -10.99
N HIS A 558 -2.56 18.39 -10.57
CA HIS A 558 -3.93 18.65 -11.01
C HIS A 558 -4.39 20.06 -10.63
N ASP A 559 -4.27 20.45 -9.36
CA ASP A 559 -4.68 21.78 -8.88
C ASP A 559 -3.89 22.91 -9.57
N ARG A 560 -2.68 22.62 -10.05
CA ARG A 560 -1.85 23.54 -10.84
C ARG A 560 -2.16 23.54 -12.35
N GLY A 561 -3.11 22.72 -12.80
CA GLY A 561 -3.56 22.65 -14.19
C GLY A 561 -2.67 21.84 -15.12
N PHE A 562 -1.74 21.02 -14.59
CA PHE A 562 -0.88 20.15 -15.40
C PHE A 562 -1.53 18.81 -15.75
N LEU A 563 -2.54 18.38 -14.99
CA LEU A 563 -3.27 17.12 -15.16
C LEU A 563 -4.77 17.38 -15.11
N ASP A 564 -5.55 16.62 -15.87
CA ASP A 564 -7.02 16.64 -15.88
C ASP A 564 -7.66 15.55 -15.00
N PHE A 565 -6.84 14.80 -14.26
CA PHE A 565 -7.24 13.80 -13.27
C PHE A 565 -6.55 14.04 -11.93
N ASP A 566 -7.20 13.63 -10.83
CA ASP A 566 -6.72 13.85 -9.46
C ASP A 566 -6.34 12.56 -8.70
N GLU A 567 -6.34 11.41 -9.37
CA GLU A 567 -5.94 10.11 -8.83
C GLU A 567 -5.12 9.30 -9.86
N PRO A 568 -3.94 8.75 -9.49
CA PRO A 568 -3.03 8.12 -10.46
C PRO A 568 -3.41 6.70 -10.88
N PHE A 569 -4.01 5.92 -9.98
CA PHE A 569 -4.18 4.48 -10.15
C PHE A 569 -5.66 4.12 -10.02
N LYS A 570 -6.31 3.74 -11.13
CA LYS A 570 -7.73 3.38 -11.12
C LYS A 570 -7.98 2.15 -10.25
N LYS A 571 -7.24 1.06 -10.54
CA LYS A 571 -7.26 -0.19 -9.78
C LYS A 571 -5.90 -0.46 -9.17
N LEU A 572 -5.90 -0.90 -7.92
CA LEU A 572 -4.71 -1.34 -7.19
C LEU A 572 -4.86 -2.83 -6.86
N PHE A 573 -3.85 -3.62 -7.18
CA PHE A 573 -3.73 -4.99 -6.70
C PHE A 573 -2.53 -5.10 -5.77
N ASN A 574 -2.78 -5.50 -4.53
CA ASN A 574 -1.71 -5.76 -3.57
C ASN A 574 -1.43 -7.24 -3.47
N GLN A 575 -0.29 -7.68 -4.01
CA GLN A 575 0.16 -9.04 -3.80
C GLN A 575 0.54 -9.26 -2.33
N GLY A 576 0.17 -10.41 -1.80
CA GLY A 576 0.61 -10.83 -0.48
C GLY A 576 2.08 -11.21 -0.48
N MET A 577 2.71 -11.07 0.69
CA MET A 577 4.14 -11.29 0.89
C MET A 577 4.51 -12.76 0.69
N VAL A 578 5.68 -12.99 0.10
CA VAL A 578 6.33 -14.31 0.15
C VAL A 578 7.16 -14.37 1.41
N CYS A 579 6.85 -15.33 2.28
CA CYS A 579 7.45 -15.52 3.59
C CYS A 579 8.30 -16.78 3.62
N MET A 580 9.35 -16.77 4.41
CA MET A 580 10.19 -17.94 4.69
C MET A 580 10.79 -17.82 6.08
N LYS A 581 11.04 -18.97 6.72
CA LYS A 581 11.73 -19.01 8.01
C LYS A 581 13.07 -18.29 7.93
N SER A 582 13.25 -17.26 8.75
CA SER A 582 14.51 -16.55 8.85
C SER A 582 15.56 -17.38 9.57
N SER A 583 16.73 -17.49 8.95
CA SER A 583 17.93 -18.08 9.56
C SER A 583 18.45 -17.25 10.74
N ILE A 584 18.09 -15.96 10.81
CA ILE A 584 18.52 -15.01 11.85
C ILE A 584 17.55 -15.02 13.04
N THR A 585 16.25 -14.87 12.78
CA THR A 585 15.24 -14.74 13.86
C THR A 585 14.57 -16.06 14.25
N GLY A 586 14.68 -17.09 13.39
CA GLY A 586 14.00 -18.37 13.56
C GLY A 586 12.50 -18.34 13.26
N ARG A 587 11.92 -17.20 12.88
CA ARG A 587 10.47 -17.02 12.63
C ARG A 587 10.16 -17.03 11.13
N VAL A 588 8.94 -17.45 10.76
CA VAL A 588 8.43 -17.28 9.39
C VAL A 588 8.07 -15.81 9.19
N GLU A 589 8.76 -15.16 8.28
CA GLU A 589 8.63 -13.73 8.03
C GLU A 589 8.82 -13.43 6.55
N LYS A 590 8.42 -12.23 6.10
CA LYS A 590 8.68 -11.73 4.73
C LYS A 590 10.13 -11.98 4.32
N MET A 591 10.33 -12.46 3.08
CA MET A 591 11.65 -12.51 2.47
C MET A 591 12.27 -11.12 2.38
N SER A 592 13.49 -10.99 2.91
CA SER A 592 14.30 -9.78 2.78
C SER A 592 15.77 -10.10 2.96
N LYS A 593 16.64 -9.39 2.22
CA LYS A 593 18.09 -9.63 2.26
C LYS A 593 18.66 -9.46 3.67
N SER A 594 18.12 -8.52 4.44
CA SER A 594 18.53 -8.27 5.83
C SER A 594 18.19 -9.41 6.80
N LYS A 595 17.20 -10.26 6.48
CA LYS A 595 16.77 -11.40 7.30
C LYS A 595 17.40 -12.73 6.91
N GLY A 596 18.24 -12.76 5.87
CA GLY A 596 18.94 -13.96 5.41
C GLY A 596 18.01 -15.09 4.95
N ASN A 597 16.80 -14.75 4.48
CA ASN A 597 15.73 -15.70 4.12
C ASN A 597 15.26 -15.55 2.67
N VAL A 598 16.11 -14.99 1.81
CA VAL A 598 15.80 -14.75 0.40
C VAL A 598 16.08 -16.00 -0.42
N VAL A 599 15.15 -16.34 -1.32
CA VAL A 599 15.35 -17.33 -2.37
C VAL A 599 15.56 -16.61 -3.69
N THR A 600 16.68 -16.91 -4.36
CA THR A 600 17.02 -16.37 -5.66
C THR A 600 16.33 -17.18 -6.77
N PRO A 601 15.70 -16.53 -7.76
CA PRO A 601 15.01 -17.24 -8.84
C PRO A 601 15.97 -17.98 -9.79
N ASP A 602 17.22 -17.54 -9.89
CA ASP A 602 18.20 -18.06 -10.85
C ASP A 602 18.41 -19.58 -10.75
N GLU A 603 18.67 -20.10 -9.53
CA GLU A 603 18.88 -21.54 -9.30
C GLU A 603 17.63 -22.36 -9.67
N ILE A 604 16.44 -21.85 -9.34
CA ILE A 604 15.18 -22.53 -9.64
C ILE A 604 14.94 -22.59 -11.14
N ILE A 605 15.21 -21.50 -11.87
CA ILE A 605 15.04 -21.46 -13.33
C ILE A 605 16.00 -22.45 -14.00
N ASP A 606 17.25 -22.51 -13.54
CA ASP A 606 18.26 -23.40 -14.11
C ASP A 606 17.91 -24.89 -13.90
N GLU A 607 17.23 -25.22 -12.79
CA GLU A 607 16.81 -26.59 -12.48
C GLU A 607 15.42 -26.96 -13.04
N MET A 608 14.45 -26.05 -12.95
CA MET A 608 13.02 -26.34 -13.15
C MET A 608 12.39 -25.60 -14.34
N GLY A 609 13.03 -24.53 -14.82
CA GLY A 609 12.54 -23.68 -15.91
C GLY A 609 11.71 -22.49 -15.47
N THR A 610 11.75 -21.44 -16.28
CA THR A 610 11.03 -20.18 -16.12
C THR A 610 9.53 -20.40 -16.02
N ASP A 611 8.95 -21.14 -16.96
CA ASP A 611 7.48 -21.32 -17.01
C ASP A 611 6.96 -22.12 -15.82
N THR A 612 7.77 -23.04 -15.31
CA THR A 612 7.46 -23.77 -14.08
C THR A 612 7.41 -22.81 -12.89
N LEU A 613 8.42 -21.95 -12.73
CA LEU A 613 8.47 -20.97 -11.63
C LEU A 613 7.31 -19.98 -11.73
N ARG A 614 7.03 -19.43 -12.92
CA ARG A 614 5.89 -18.54 -13.16
C ARG A 614 4.58 -19.19 -12.75
N MET A 615 4.29 -20.39 -13.26
CA MET A 615 3.05 -21.09 -12.92
C MET A 615 2.97 -21.45 -11.44
N TYR A 616 4.09 -21.80 -10.80
CA TYR A 616 4.14 -22.06 -9.37
C TYR A 616 3.78 -20.81 -8.57
N GLU A 617 4.39 -19.66 -8.87
CA GLU A 617 4.09 -18.41 -8.16
C GLU A 617 2.63 -17.99 -8.26
N LEU A 618 2.01 -18.23 -9.42
CA LEU A 618 0.60 -18.00 -9.62
C LEU A 618 -0.28 -19.02 -8.87
N PHE A 619 0.22 -20.21 -8.56
CA PHE A 619 -0.53 -21.33 -7.99
C PHE A 619 -0.42 -21.49 -6.47
N MET A 620 0.63 -20.96 -5.82
CA MET A 620 0.92 -21.15 -4.39
C MET A 620 -0.25 -20.83 -3.44
N GLY A 621 -1.16 -19.95 -3.85
CA GLY A 621 -2.33 -19.55 -3.07
C GLY A 621 -2.98 -18.29 -3.66
N PRO A 622 -4.02 -17.76 -3.01
CA PRO A 622 -4.62 -16.50 -3.44
C PRO A 622 -3.56 -15.38 -3.54
N PRO A 623 -3.47 -14.67 -4.67
CA PRO A 623 -2.38 -13.73 -4.93
C PRO A 623 -2.29 -12.58 -3.93
N GLU A 624 -3.41 -12.18 -3.34
CA GLU A 624 -3.56 -11.12 -2.35
C GLU A 624 -3.15 -11.52 -0.92
N LEU A 625 -2.97 -12.82 -0.66
CA LEU A 625 -2.62 -13.35 0.65
C LEU A 625 -1.12 -13.66 0.76
N ASP A 626 -0.61 -13.46 1.98
CA ASP A 626 0.74 -13.88 2.33
C ASP A 626 0.85 -15.40 2.20
N CYS A 627 1.97 -15.88 1.67
CA CYS A 627 2.22 -17.30 1.48
C CYS A 627 3.61 -17.68 2.00
N GLU A 628 3.71 -18.85 2.60
CA GLU A 628 5.00 -19.45 2.93
C GLU A 628 5.58 -20.15 1.69
N TRP A 629 6.84 -19.84 1.37
CA TRP A 629 7.55 -20.42 0.24
C TRP A 629 7.88 -21.90 0.48
N GLN A 630 7.62 -22.76 -0.51
CA GLN A 630 7.89 -24.19 -0.44
C GLN A 630 8.54 -24.71 -1.72
N THR A 631 9.88 -24.76 -1.75
CA THR A 631 10.65 -25.16 -2.93
C THR A 631 10.27 -26.54 -3.47
N ASP A 632 9.95 -27.52 -2.62
CA ASP A 632 9.58 -28.86 -3.07
C ASP A 632 8.26 -28.90 -3.85
N SER A 633 7.34 -27.97 -3.59
CA SER A 633 6.03 -27.91 -4.26
C SER A 633 6.14 -27.51 -5.74
N ILE A 634 7.26 -26.92 -6.16
CA ILE A 634 7.56 -26.56 -7.56
C ILE A 634 7.60 -27.81 -8.46
N LYS A 635 8.07 -28.95 -7.92
CA LYS A 635 8.14 -30.23 -8.65
C LYS A 635 6.76 -30.69 -9.15
N GLY A 636 5.69 -30.35 -8.43
CA GLY A 636 4.32 -30.66 -8.84
C GLY A 636 3.92 -29.93 -10.12
N VAL A 637 4.23 -28.63 -10.20
CA VAL A 637 3.99 -27.81 -11.40
C VAL A 637 4.85 -28.27 -12.57
N ARG A 638 6.10 -28.65 -12.31
CA ARG A 638 6.99 -29.23 -13.33
C ARG A 638 6.42 -30.52 -13.93
N SER A 639 5.95 -31.42 -13.08
CA SER A 639 5.33 -32.68 -13.49
C SER A 639 4.05 -32.41 -14.30
N PHE A 640 3.24 -31.45 -13.88
CA PHE A 640 2.06 -31.01 -14.62
C PHE A 640 2.40 -30.51 -16.03
N LEU A 641 3.38 -29.61 -16.19
CA LEU A 641 3.81 -29.13 -17.51
C LEU A 641 4.31 -30.28 -18.40
N ASN A 642 5.08 -31.23 -17.84
CA ASN A 642 5.51 -32.42 -18.58
C ASN A 642 4.33 -33.28 -19.07
N ARG A 643 3.30 -33.48 -18.22
CA ARG A 643 2.07 -34.21 -18.60
C ARG A 643 1.30 -33.48 -19.69
N MET A 644 1.16 -32.15 -19.57
CA MET A 644 0.47 -31.33 -20.57
C MET A 644 1.21 -31.37 -21.91
N TRP A 645 2.54 -31.29 -21.90
CA TRP A 645 3.37 -31.46 -23.09
C TRP A 645 3.16 -32.83 -23.75
N ALA A 646 3.21 -33.90 -22.95
CA ALA A 646 2.99 -35.25 -23.45
C ALA A 646 1.60 -35.43 -24.07
N PHE A 647 0.57 -34.84 -23.46
CA PHE A 647 -0.79 -34.84 -24.00
C PHE A 647 -0.86 -34.11 -25.35
N LEU A 648 -0.37 -32.87 -25.42
CA LEU A 648 -0.49 -32.00 -26.60
C LEU A 648 0.40 -32.44 -27.76
N THR A 649 1.52 -33.11 -27.50
CA THR A 649 2.43 -33.62 -28.54
C THR A 649 2.11 -35.04 -28.97
N ASN A 650 1.08 -35.69 -28.40
CA ASN A 650 0.59 -36.98 -28.88
C ASN A 650 -0.39 -36.77 -30.06
N PRO A 651 -0.07 -37.24 -31.28
CA PRO A 651 -0.95 -37.11 -32.44
C PRO A 651 -2.32 -37.78 -32.28
N GLU A 652 -2.48 -38.71 -31.33
CA GLU A 652 -3.77 -39.35 -31.07
C GLU A 652 -4.76 -38.43 -30.32
N ASN A 653 -4.25 -37.43 -29.60
CA ASN A 653 -5.04 -36.50 -28.79
C ASN A 653 -5.43 -35.23 -29.55
N ILE A 654 -4.74 -34.93 -30.66
CA ILE A 654 -5.05 -33.79 -31.54
C ILE A 654 -5.59 -34.33 -32.87
N VAL A 655 -6.84 -34.04 -33.22
CA VAL A 655 -7.40 -34.52 -34.49
C VAL A 655 -6.75 -33.84 -35.70
N PRO A 656 -6.65 -34.53 -36.86
CA PRO A 656 -6.07 -33.97 -38.08
C PRO A 656 -6.74 -32.67 -38.54
N ALA A 657 -6.00 -31.87 -39.31
CA ALA A 657 -6.52 -30.63 -39.88
C ALA A 657 -7.80 -30.87 -40.71
N GLY A 658 -8.82 -30.05 -40.48
CA GLY A 658 -10.11 -30.16 -41.17
C GLY A 658 -11.12 -31.13 -40.52
N GLN A 659 -10.76 -31.81 -39.43
CA GLN A 659 -11.68 -32.61 -38.63
C GLN A 659 -12.10 -31.87 -37.35
N SER A 660 -13.34 -32.11 -36.91
CA SER A 660 -13.89 -31.49 -35.70
C SER A 660 -13.93 -32.46 -34.51
N VAL A 661 -13.94 -31.85 -33.33
CA VAL A 661 -14.45 -32.38 -32.06
C VAL A 661 -15.69 -33.28 -32.16
N ASP A 662 -15.91 -34.23 -31.25
CA ASP A 662 -17.28 -34.54 -30.83
C ASP A 662 -17.84 -33.40 -29.94
N GLU A 663 -19.17 -33.33 -29.82
CA GLU A 663 -19.85 -32.24 -29.07
C GLU A 663 -19.47 -32.20 -27.58
N LYS A 664 -19.14 -33.33 -26.95
CA LYS A 664 -18.73 -33.36 -25.54
C LYS A 664 -17.36 -32.73 -25.37
N SER A 665 -16.41 -33.07 -26.24
CA SER A 665 -15.08 -32.46 -26.29
C SER A 665 -15.18 -30.93 -26.50
N GLN A 666 -16.05 -30.47 -27.41
CA GLN A 666 -16.28 -29.03 -27.64
C GLN A 666 -16.88 -28.32 -26.42
N ARG A 667 -17.95 -28.88 -25.83
CA ARG A 667 -18.59 -28.31 -24.63
C ARG A 667 -17.62 -28.23 -23.45
N SER A 668 -16.84 -29.29 -23.22
CA SER A 668 -15.82 -29.35 -22.17
C SER A 668 -14.83 -28.20 -22.30
N PHE A 669 -14.32 -27.95 -23.51
CA PHE A 669 -13.39 -26.85 -23.77
C PHE A 669 -14.00 -25.47 -23.54
N HIS A 670 -15.21 -25.23 -24.03
CA HIS A 670 -15.88 -23.95 -23.84
C HIS A 670 -16.22 -23.69 -22.36
N LEU A 671 -16.58 -24.73 -21.61
CA LEU A 671 -16.79 -24.64 -20.17
C LEU A 671 -15.47 -24.37 -19.43
N PHE A 672 -14.37 -25.01 -19.84
CA PHE A 672 -13.02 -24.70 -19.32
C PHE A 672 -12.68 -23.23 -19.56
N LEU A 673 -12.80 -22.74 -20.80
CA LEU A 673 -12.46 -21.36 -21.13
C LEU A 673 -13.29 -20.37 -20.31
N LYS A 674 -14.59 -20.61 -20.15
CA LYS A 674 -15.46 -19.79 -19.29
C LYS A 674 -14.94 -19.75 -17.86
N LYS A 675 -14.75 -20.92 -17.22
CA LYS A 675 -14.26 -21.02 -15.83
C LYS A 675 -12.89 -20.38 -15.66
N TYR A 676 -11.98 -20.60 -16.60
CA TYR A 676 -10.65 -20.03 -16.61
C TYR A 676 -10.69 -18.50 -16.67
N GLN A 677 -11.46 -17.96 -17.62
CA GLN A 677 -11.57 -16.51 -17.84
C GLN A 677 -12.29 -15.80 -16.70
N GLU A 678 -13.34 -16.38 -16.13
CA GLU A 678 -14.00 -15.86 -14.92
C GLU A 678 -12.99 -15.74 -13.77
N ARG A 679 -12.21 -16.80 -13.50
CA ARG A 679 -11.17 -16.80 -12.46
C ARG A 679 -10.07 -15.75 -12.72
N ILE A 680 -9.63 -15.56 -13.97
CA ILE A 680 -8.66 -14.51 -14.34
C ILE A 680 -9.25 -13.11 -14.14
N ASN A 681 -10.48 -12.86 -14.59
CA ASN A 681 -11.14 -11.56 -14.46
C ASN A 681 -11.37 -11.16 -12.98
N ASP A 682 -11.57 -12.16 -12.11
CA ASP A 682 -11.72 -11.99 -10.66
C ASP A 682 -10.38 -11.92 -9.90
N PHE A 683 -9.26 -11.85 -10.63
CA PHE A 683 -7.90 -11.83 -10.08
C PHE A 683 -7.51 -13.09 -9.29
N LYS A 684 -8.20 -14.22 -9.50
CA LYS A 684 -7.93 -15.51 -8.83
C LYS A 684 -7.05 -16.44 -9.65
N VAL A 685 -5.85 -15.97 -9.98
CA VAL A 685 -4.89 -16.66 -10.87
C VAL A 685 -4.51 -18.06 -10.40
N ASN A 686 -4.48 -18.31 -9.09
CA ASN A 686 -4.22 -19.63 -8.52
C ASN A 686 -5.31 -20.64 -8.87
N THR A 687 -6.57 -20.22 -8.78
CA THR A 687 -7.68 -21.06 -9.21
C THR A 687 -7.73 -21.14 -10.74
N ALA A 688 -7.27 -20.13 -11.49
CA ALA A 688 -7.18 -20.24 -12.93
C ALA A 688 -6.15 -21.30 -13.36
N VAL A 689 -4.98 -21.40 -12.69
CA VAL A 689 -4.04 -22.52 -12.88
C VAL A 689 -4.71 -23.85 -12.55
N ALA A 690 -5.46 -23.93 -11.44
CA ALA A 690 -6.23 -25.13 -11.09
C ALA A 690 -7.22 -25.53 -12.20
N ALA A 691 -7.88 -24.58 -12.87
CA ALA A 691 -8.79 -24.86 -13.99
C ALA A 691 -8.06 -25.52 -15.16
N VAL A 692 -6.82 -25.12 -15.45
CA VAL A 692 -5.99 -25.76 -16.49
C VAL A 692 -5.64 -27.20 -16.09
N MET A 693 -5.29 -27.41 -14.82
CA MET A 693 -5.01 -28.74 -14.28
C MET A 693 -6.23 -29.66 -14.32
N GLU A 694 -7.38 -29.16 -13.87
CA GLU A 694 -8.69 -29.83 -13.93
C GLU A 694 -9.02 -30.23 -15.37
N TYR A 695 -8.87 -29.31 -16.33
CA TYR A 695 -9.17 -29.57 -17.73
C TYR A 695 -8.26 -30.62 -18.36
N LEU A 696 -6.95 -30.59 -18.08
CA LEU A 696 -6.05 -31.64 -18.56
C LEU A 696 -6.42 -33.03 -18.02
N ASN A 697 -6.83 -33.12 -16.74
CA ASN A 697 -7.32 -34.37 -16.17
C ASN A 697 -8.61 -34.81 -16.86
N GLU A 698 -9.56 -33.89 -17.05
CA GLU A 698 -10.83 -34.16 -17.75
C GLU A 698 -10.62 -34.70 -19.17
N LEU A 699 -9.68 -34.10 -19.93
CA LEU A 699 -9.30 -34.57 -21.26
C LEU A 699 -8.75 -36.00 -21.22
N THR A 700 -7.90 -36.30 -20.24
CA THR A 700 -7.26 -37.60 -20.11
C THR A 700 -8.26 -38.68 -19.67
N ASP A 701 -9.06 -38.40 -18.64
CA ASP A 701 -9.98 -39.36 -18.03
C ASP A 701 -11.13 -39.73 -18.98
N ASN A 702 -11.66 -38.75 -19.72
CA ASN A 702 -12.74 -38.96 -20.68
C ASN A 702 -12.26 -39.29 -22.10
N LYS A 703 -10.93 -39.30 -22.33
CA LYS A 703 -10.31 -39.47 -23.65
C LYS A 703 -10.82 -38.46 -24.68
N TYR A 704 -11.14 -37.25 -24.22
CA TYR A 704 -11.52 -36.15 -25.11
C TYR A 704 -10.31 -35.69 -25.91
N LYS A 705 -10.58 -35.26 -27.14
CA LYS A 705 -9.57 -34.81 -28.09
C LYS A 705 -9.71 -33.31 -28.32
N LEU A 706 -8.65 -32.69 -28.82
CA LEU A 706 -8.69 -31.31 -29.28
C LEU A 706 -8.59 -31.31 -30.81
N ASP A 707 -9.34 -30.44 -31.47
CA ASP A 707 -8.98 -30.02 -32.82
C ASP A 707 -7.90 -28.93 -32.79
N ARG A 708 -7.42 -28.55 -33.98
CA ARG A 708 -6.33 -27.57 -34.10
C ARG A 708 -6.73 -26.18 -33.60
N ASP A 709 -7.98 -25.77 -33.76
CA ASP A 709 -8.48 -24.48 -33.25
C ASP A 709 -8.52 -24.48 -31.72
N MET A 710 -9.07 -25.54 -31.13
CA MET A 710 -9.11 -25.71 -29.69
C MET A 710 -7.70 -25.80 -29.08
N ALA A 711 -6.77 -26.49 -29.75
CA ALA A 711 -5.37 -26.53 -29.32
C ALA A 711 -4.71 -25.14 -29.36
N GLU A 712 -4.92 -24.36 -30.42
CA GLU A 712 -4.45 -22.96 -30.51
C GLU A 712 -4.99 -22.12 -29.36
N ARG A 713 -6.31 -22.13 -29.18
CA ARG A 713 -7.01 -21.34 -28.15
C ARG A 713 -6.60 -21.76 -26.74
N PHE A 714 -6.38 -23.05 -26.51
CA PHE A 714 -5.86 -23.56 -25.23
C PHE A 714 -4.45 -23.06 -24.94
N LEU A 715 -3.54 -23.15 -25.93
CA LEU A 715 -2.17 -22.68 -25.81
C LEU A 715 -2.10 -21.16 -25.63
N VAL A 716 -2.94 -20.40 -26.33
CA VAL A 716 -3.01 -18.94 -26.17
C VAL A 716 -3.52 -18.58 -24.76
N ALA A 717 -4.53 -19.26 -24.24
CA ALA A 717 -5.00 -19.07 -22.87
C ALA A 717 -3.87 -19.29 -21.85
N ILE A 718 -3.10 -20.38 -22.00
CA ILE A 718 -2.01 -20.73 -21.09
C ILE A 718 -0.79 -19.83 -21.26
N SER A 719 -0.59 -19.20 -22.42
CA SER A 719 0.59 -18.37 -22.71
C SER A 719 0.82 -17.20 -21.75
N ILE A 720 -0.23 -16.72 -21.07
CA ILE A 720 -0.10 -15.67 -20.04
C ILE A 720 0.63 -16.19 -18.79
N MET A 721 0.57 -17.49 -18.54
CA MET A 721 1.21 -18.17 -17.42
C MET A 721 2.54 -18.80 -17.83
N ALA A 722 2.55 -19.53 -18.95
CA ALA A 722 3.70 -20.27 -19.49
C ALA A 722 3.98 -19.88 -20.96
N PRO A 723 4.55 -18.69 -21.21
CA PRO A 723 4.73 -18.15 -22.56
C PRO A 723 5.71 -18.95 -23.42
N HIS A 724 6.79 -19.51 -22.86
CA HIS A 724 7.80 -20.23 -23.65
C HIS A 724 7.26 -21.59 -24.12
N PHE A 725 6.65 -22.34 -23.20
CA PHE A 725 5.93 -23.59 -23.44
C PHE A 725 4.89 -23.41 -24.54
N SER A 726 4.07 -22.37 -24.40
CA SER A 726 2.95 -22.14 -25.31
C SER A 726 3.42 -21.72 -26.70
N SER A 727 4.44 -20.85 -26.77
CA SER A 727 5.00 -20.40 -28.04
C SER A 727 5.63 -21.56 -28.82
N GLU A 728 6.35 -22.45 -28.13
CA GLU A 728 6.94 -23.64 -28.76
C GLU A 728 5.86 -24.54 -29.37
N LEU A 729 4.80 -24.85 -28.62
CA LEU A 729 3.75 -25.73 -29.11
C LEU A 729 2.88 -25.07 -30.19
N ILE A 730 2.65 -23.75 -30.13
CA ILE A 730 1.96 -23.03 -31.20
C ILE A 730 2.78 -23.12 -32.49
N GLU A 731 4.10 -22.92 -32.43
CA GLU A 731 4.96 -23.05 -33.61
C GLU A 731 4.99 -24.50 -34.12
N GLN A 732 5.29 -25.47 -33.25
CA GLN A 732 5.45 -26.87 -33.64
C GLN A 732 4.15 -27.50 -34.15
N LEU A 733 3.02 -27.26 -33.47
CA LEU A 733 1.77 -27.91 -33.80
C LEU A 733 1.02 -27.16 -34.91
N LEU A 734 1.12 -25.83 -34.95
CA LEU A 734 0.25 -24.98 -35.77
C LEU A 734 0.99 -24.20 -36.86
N GLY A 735 2.32 -24.14 -36.82
CA GLY A 735 3.12 -23.34 -37.76
C GLY A 735 2.87 -21.83 -37.62
N LYS A 736 2.44 -21.40 -36.42
CA LYS A 736 2.11 -20.00 -36.11
C LYS A 736 3.06 -19.46 -35.04
N GLN A 737 3.05 -18.14 -34.88
CA GLN A 737 3.73 -17.45 -33.78
C GLN A 737 2.66 -16.87 -32.84
N LEU A 738 2.99 -16.75 -31.55
CA LEU A 738 2.03 -16.28 -30.53
C LEU A 738 1.47 -14.88 -30.86
N GLU A 739 2.29 -13.98 -31.40
CA GLU A 739 1.88 -12.63 -31.80
C GLU A 739 0.93 -12.57 -33.01
N LYS A 740 0.68 -13.70 -33.67
CA LYS A 740 -0.33 -13.83 -34.73
C LYS A 740 -1.64 -14.42 -34.21
N CYS A 741 -1.69 -14.79 -32.94
CA CYS A 741 -2.87 -15.37 -32.30
C CYS A 741 -3.72 -14.28 -31.63
N GLN A 742 -4.96 -14.63 -31.26
CA GLN A 742 -5.89 -13.75 -30.55
C GLN A 742 -6.36 -14.40 -29.26
N TRP A 743 -6.70 -13.57 -28.26
CA TRP A 743 -7.26 -14.05 -27.00
C TRP A 743 -8.50 -14.93 -27.27
N PRO A 744 -8.56 -16.17 -26.73
CA PRO A 744 -9.65 -17.09 -27.05
C PRO A 744 -10.96 -16.62 -26.44
N GLU A 745 -12.05 -16.71 -27.21
CA GLU A 745 -13.41 -16.51 -26.71
C GLU A 745 -14.09 -17.85 -26.44
N TYR A 746 -15.15 -17.90 -25.65
CA TYR A 746 -15.97 -19.11 -25.49
C TYR A 746 -17.40 -18.86 -25.99
N ASP A 747 -18.02 -19.90 -26.55
CA ASP A 747 -19.44 -19.90 -26.91
C ASP A 747 -20.28 -20.09 -25.65
N VAL A 748 -21.16 -19.14 -25.37
CA VAL A 748 -22.02 -19.13 -24.19
C VAL A 748 -22.98 -20.32 -24.16
N ASN A 749 -23.42 -20.82 -25.33
CA ASN A 749 -24.34 -21.95 -25.45
C ASN A 749 -23.63 -23.30 -25.22
N LEU A 750 -22.35 -23.40 -25.60
CA LEU A 750 -21.53 -24.59 -25.35
C LEU A 750 -20.95 -24.61 -23.93
N ALA A 751 -20.78 -23.44 -23.31
CA ALA A 751 -20.31 -23.29 -21.94
C ALA A 751 -21.43 -23.41 -20.87
N VAL A 752 -22.62 -23.90 -21.25
CA VAL A 752 -23.71 -24.15 -20.29
C VAL A 752 -23.46 -25.46 -19.56
N GLN A 753 -23.40 -25.38 -18.24
CA GLN A 753 -23.40 -26.55 -17.38
C GLN A 753 -24.85 -26.99 -17.15
N ASN A 754 -25.29 -28.01 -17.91
CA ASN A 754 -26.67 -28.51 -17.88
C ASN A 754 -26.94 -29.44 -16.68
N GLU A 755 -25.90 -29.94 -16.04
CA GLU A 755 -26.00 -30.89 -14.92
C GLU A 755 -25.12 -30.43 -13.75
N CYS A 756 -25.61 -30.65 -12.53
CA CYS A 756 -24.88 -30.37 -11.30
C CYS A 756 -24.92 -31.59 -10.36
N GLU A 757 -23.85 -31.76 -9.60
CA GLU A 757 -23.78 -32.76 -8.54
C GLU A 757 -24.37 -32.19 -7.25
N ILE A 758 -25.39 -32.85 -6.71
CA ILE A 758 -26.04 -32.51 -5.44
C ILE A 758 -25.49 -33.43 -4.37
N ALA A 759 -24.84 -32.85 -3.36
CA ALA A 759 -24.37 -33.60 -2.20
C ALA A 759 -25.56 -34.05 -1.33
N ILE A 760 -25.58 -35.33 -0.94
CA ILE A 760 -26.62 -35.90 -0.07
C ILE A 760 -26.08 -36.03 1.35
N GLN A 761 -26.78 -35.41 2.30
CA GLN A 761 -26.41 -35.41 3.71
C GLN A 761 -27.51 -35.99 4.60
N ILE A 762 -27.10 -36.54 5.74
CA ILE A 762 -28.00 -36.97 6.83
C ILE A 762 -27.48 -36.41 8.15
N ASN A 763 -28.30 -35.64 8.86
CA ASN A 763 -27.90 -34.93 10.09
C ASN A 763 -26.56 -34.18 9.91
N GLY A 764 -26.40 -33.52 8.75
CA GLY A 764 -25.19 -32.77 8.38
C GLY A 764 -23.99 -33.60 7.92
N LYS A 765 -24.05 -34.94 7.95
CA LYS A 765 -22.95 -35.82 7.49
C LYS A 765 -23.16 -36.23 6.04
N LEU A 766 -22.13 -36.05 5.19
CA LEU A 766 -22.14 -36.48 3.78
C LEU A 766 -22.30 -38.01 3.66
N ARG A 767 -23.16 -38.45 2.75
CA ARG A 767 -23.46 -39.86 2.47
C ARG A 767 -23.23 -40.26 1.02
N GLY A 768 -23.27 -39.31 0.11
CA GLY A 768 -22.96 -39.48 -1.30
C GLY A 768 -23.40 -38.27 -2.08
N SER A 769 -23.63 -38.47 -3.37
CA SER A 769 -24.07 -37.43 -4.29
C SER A 769 -24.88 -38.03 -5.44
N ILE A 770 -25.68 -37.19 -6.08
CA ILE A 770 -26.41 -37.51 -7.31
C ILE A 770 -26.18 -36.41 -8.34
N VAL A 771 -26.19 -36.76 -9.63
CA VAL A 771 -26.10 -35.80 -10.72
C VAL A 771 -27.52 -35.55 -11.24
N VAL A 772 -27.91 -34.28 -11.32
CA VAL A 772 -29.25 -33.85 -11.79
C VAL A 772 -29.12 -32.66 -12.73
N ALA A 773 -30.15 -32.38 -13.51
CA ALA A 773 -30.18 -31.17 -14.34
C ALA A 773 -30.05 -29.92 -13.47
N LYS A 774 -29.24 -28.96 -13.89
CA LYS A 774 -29.06 -27.69 -13.16
C LYS A 774 -30.39 -26.94 -13.08
N GLY A 775 -30.71 -26.40 -11.90
CA GLY A 775 -32.01 -25.79 -11.61
C GLY A 775 -33.13 -26.81 -11.34
N SER A 776 -32.81 -28.10 -11.18
CA SER A 776 -33.80 -29.10 -10.76
C SER A 776 -34.44 -28.68 -9.43
N LYS A 777 -35.77 -28.73 -9.36
CA LYS A 777 -36.49 -28.40 -8.13
C LYS A 777 -36.40 -29.55 -7.13
N GLN A 778 -36.63 -29.25 -5.85
CA GLN A 778 -36.56 -30.24 -4.76
C GLN A 778 -37.40 -31.50 -5.07
N GLU A 779 -38.57 -31.35 -5.68
CA GLU A 779 -39.49 -32.46 -5.98
C GLU A 779 -38.90 -33.48 -6.96
N VAL A 780 -37.92 -33.07 -7.77
CA VAL A 780 -37.19 -33.94 -8.70
C VAL A 780 -35.98 -34.57 -8.02
N VAL A 781 -35.29 -33.80 -7.17
CA VAL A 781 -34.03 -34.20 -6.52
C VAL A 781 -34.26 -35.11 -5.32
N GLU A 782 -35.29 -34.83 -4.53
CA GLU A 782 -35.58 -35.53 -3.27
C GLU A 782 -35.85 -37.04 -3.46
N PRO A 783 -36.68 -37.49 -4.42
CA PRO A 783 -36.88 -38.93 -4.65
C PRO A 783 -35.60 -39.66 -5.05
N LEU A 784 -34.75 -39.03 -5.89
CA LEU A 784 -33.46 -39.59 -6.30
C LEU A 784 -32.51 -39.73 -5.11
N ALA A 785 -32.47 -38.71 -4.26
CA ALA A 785 -31.64 -38.72 -3.07
C ALA A 785 -32.15 -39.72 -2.02
N MET A 786 -33.47 -39.84 -1.85
CA MET A 786 -34.11 -40.83 -0.96
C MET A 786 -33.74 -42.26 -1.34
N GLY A 787 -33.78 -42.60 -2.63
CA GLY A 787 -33.35 -43.92 -3.12
C GLY A 787 -31.88 -44.23 -2.83
N PHE A 788 -31.03 -43.21 -2.73
CA PHE A 788 -29.63 -43.37 -2.34
C PHE A 788 -29.45 -43.62 -0.84
N ILE A 789 -30.35 -43.09 0.00
CA ILE A 789 -30.20 -43.09 1.46
C ILE A 789 -31.06 -44.11 2.22
N GLU A 790 -31.79 -44.98 1.53
CA GLU A 790 -32.74 -45.94 2.14
C GLU A 790 -32.16 -46.69 3.35
N LYS A 791 -30.93 -47.20 3.24
CA LYS A 791 -30.27 -47.95 4.33
C LYS A 791 -30.00 -47.13 5.60
N TRP A 792 -30.02 -45.80 5.52
CA TRP A 792 -29.85 -44.92 6.68
C TRP A 792 -31.18 -44.43 7.26
N LEU A 793 -32.29 -44.69 6.57
CA LEU A 793 -33.65 -44.36 6.99
C LEU A 793 -34.33 -45.52 7.76
N GLU A 794 -33.73 -46.71 7.78
CA GLU A 794 -34.31 -47.86 8.47
C GLU A 794 -34.55 -47.60 9.97
N GLY A 795 -35.81 -47.70 10.38
CA GLY A 795 -36.25 -47.45 11.77
C GLY A 795 -36.21 -45.98 12.22
N LYS A 796 -36.10 -45.02 11.29
CA LYS A 796 -35.99 -43.58 11.59
C LYS A 796 -36.97 -42.76 10.79
N GLU A 797 -37.38 -41.63 11.34
CA GLU A 797 -38.31 -40.71 10.66
C GLU A 797 -37.57 -39.45 10.18
N ILE A 798 -37.92 -38.98 8.97
CA ILE A 798 -37.43 -37.71 8.45
C ILE A 798 -38.23 -36.58 9.09
N VAL A 799 -37.57 -35.76 9.90
CA VAL A 799 -38.16 -34.61 10.58
C VAL A 799 -38.14 -33.36 9.70
N LYS A 800 -37.11 -33.24 8.84
CA LYS A 800 -36.93 -32.07 7.97
C LYS A 800 -36.03 -32.40 6.78
N THR A 801 -36.44 -31.98 5.59
CA THR A 801 -35.57 -31.94 4.39
C THR A 801 -35.09 -30.51 4.17
N ILE A 802 -33.80 -30.32 3.95
CA ILE A 802 -33.18 -29.03 3.61
C ILE A 802 -32.58 -29.16 2.22
N TYR A 803 -33.18 -28.48 1.24
CA TYR A 803 -32.66 -28.42 -0.11
C TYR A 803 -32.02 -27.06 -0.37
N VAL A 804 -30.79 -27.08 -0.88
CA VAL A 804 -30.10 -25.91 -1.42
C VAL A 804 -29.88 -26.18 -2.90
N ALA A 805 -30.59 -25.42 -3.75
CA ALA A 805 -30.56 -25.57 -5.20
C ALA A 805 -29.12 -25.66 -5.73
N ASP A 806 -28.90 -26.60 -6.67
CA ASP A 806 -27.62 -26.88 -7.33
C ASP A 806 -26.44 -27.23 -6.41
N ARG A 807 -26.68 -27.49 -5.11
CA ARG A 807 -25.61 -27.73 -4.13
C ARG A 807 -25.81 -29.00 -3.30
N LEU A 808 -26.88 -29.07 -2.52
CA LEU A 808 -27.06 -30.18 -1.58
C LEU A 808 -28.52 -30.43 -1.22
N ILE A 809 -28.79 -31.64 -0.77
CA ILE A 809 -30.00 -32.02 -0.06
C ILE A 809 -29.61 -32.73 1.25
N SER A 810 -30.18 -32.27 2.36
CA SER A 810 -29.87 -32.78 3.70
C SER A 810 -31.14 -33.25 4.40
N PHE A 811 -31.13 -34.50 4.84
CA PHE A 811 -32.23 -35.12 5.58
C PHE A 811 -31.92 -35.11 7.07
N VAL A 812 -32.76 -34.45 7.85
CA VAL A 812 -32.70 -34.48 9.31
C VAL A 812 -33.57 -35.63 9.78
N ILE A 813 -32.96 -36.64 10.39
CA ILE A 813 -33.64 -37.86 10.83
C ILE A 813 -33.54 -38.03 12.34
N LYS A 814 -34.61 -38.55 12.94
CA LYS A 814 -34.72 -38.81 14.38
C LYS A 814 -34.87 -40.29 14.68
#